data_AF-A0A2E1H912-F1
#
_entry.id   AF-A0A2E1H912-F1
#
_cell.length_a   1.000
_cell.length_b   1.000
_cell.length_c   1.000
_cell.angle_alpha   90.00
_cell.angle_beta   90.00
_cell.angle_gamma   90.00
#
_symmetry.space_group_name_H-M   'P 1'
#
loop_
_entity.id
_entity.type
_entity.pdbx_description
1 polymer ?
#
loop_
_entity_poly.entity_id
_entity_poly.type
_entity_poly.pdbx_seq_one_letter_code
_entity_poly.pdbx_strand_id
1 'polypeptide(L)'
;MFRRLLGLFRRYARQHRHLAVTGFSFGATSASKRGALDTGQITGHVDRVVLHGDRVTFTGWTTAERITLVSGVSRGVTRPSVLRTDVAEAYGISPRVGFEITQPFGNGRFTLLAEAGPRRIQHHCAPIGRLQLKRNSAGLFLRFLGAVLRAAPHAVKALRSNDTAARAEVKRILGLDTRPEAAPMDVHLFAEARGAEGMGHASGPARASAPAPASAPTPAPDPQPVTIVLPVYNAFSLLPDVLARVVENTDLPWHLVVIEDCSSDPEVRPWLTDWVGQREAEAPGRITLLLNEENKGFIRSVNRGFAEALRRGHHVMLLNSDAFVPAGWASRLLRPILAGRDVATVTPMSNDAEIFSVPAICARTVIEPGQGDAMDALARTFHPEATLAEAPTGVGFCMAMNIDYLRKVPEFDTSFGRGYGEEVDWCQKIRAMGGKHLGLPGLFVEHRGGESFGSEEKLKLVKKNNETIARRYPPYDMEVQGFIAADPLVTARVALAVAWAMSRPGEAEEETGFPIYVAHSMGGGAEKYLERRIETDLDRGRPSLVLRLGGPSRWQVEVVSKAGRVAGMTEDWDFVKRLLEPVSRRHLVYSCAVGDPDPAELPGHLLELLGETDTLEVLFHDFFPLTPSYTLLDSDGCYRGPVTDDRTDSAHGIQRPDGTRVTLAEWRGAWGALMARADALVVFSDDSHLQVSAAYPDHAGKLVLRPHEMLARVPRLVPPEAGPRTVAVLGNIGYQKGAAVVADLGRLIESEQGLSLVLIGNVDPAYIPPASVPVHGDYEIAELPDLAARYGITDWLIPSVWPETFSFTTHEALATGLPVYAFAIGAQGAAVARADNGRAVPFDADGTLARDVLSALRDDSGLAGGVRPDEDADEDRTTGETARDTGPMTRGSVRRADAS
;
A
#
# COMPACT_ATOMS: atom_id res chain seq x y z
N MET A 1 -4.73 -31.88 18.37
CA MET A 1 -5.69 -31.23 17.45
C MET A 1 -6.36 -29.99 18.06
N PHE A 2 -7.23 -30.13 19.08
CA PHE A 2 -8.07 -29.04 19.63
C PHE A 2 -7.35 -27.70 19.92
N ARG A 3 -6.16 -27.71 20.54
CA ARG A 3 -5.39 -26.48 20.81
C ARG A 3 -4.98 -25.71 19.53
N ARG A 4 -4.64 -26.40 18.44
CA ARG A 4 -4.31 -25.78 17.14
C ARG A 4 -5.55 -25.11 16.50
N LEU A 5 -6.70 -25.78 16.54
CA LEU A 5 -7.99 -25.22 16.11
C LEU A 5 -8.38 -23.97 16.93
N LEU A 6 -8.12 -23.98 18.25
CA LEU A 6 -8.36 -22.83 19.12
C LEU A 6 -7.43 -21.64 18.81
N GLY A 7 -6.15 -21.90 18.50
CA GLY A 7 -5.21 -20.88 18.04
C GLY A 7 -5.58 -20.28 16.68
N LEU A 8 -5.96 -21.13 15.73
CA LEU A 8 -6.42 -20.71 14.41
C LEU A 8 -7.74 -19.91 14.51
N PHE A 9 -8.67 -20.32 15.36
CA PHE A 9 -9.88 -19.56 15.68
C PHE A 9 -9.56 -18.19 16.31
N ARG A 10 -8.54 -18.08 17.19
CA ARG A 10 -8.12 -16.78 17.74
C ARG A 10 -7.61 -15.84 16.64
N ARG A 11 -6.82 -16.33 15.67
CA ARG A 11 -6.41 -15.55 14.50
C ARG A 11 -7.61 -15.14 13.64
N TYR A 12 -8.49 -16.09 13.31
CA TYR A 12 -9.73 -15.81 12.55
C TYR A 12 -10.59 -14.74 13.25
N ALA A 13 -10.77 -14.86 14.57
CA ALA A 13 -11.50 -13.88 15.36
C ALA A 13 -10.73 -12.56 15.59
N ARG A 14 -9.41 -12.48 15.34
CA ARG A 14 -8.67 -11.22 15.27
C ARG A 14 -8.86 -10.53 13.91
N GLN A 15 -9.12 -11.27 12.85
CA GLN A 15 -9.31 -10.70 11.50
C GLN A 15 -10.78 -10.35 11.20
N HIS A 16 -11.72 -11.22 11.57
CA HIS A 16 -13.15 -11.09 11.21
C HIS A 16 -14.04 -10.42 12.28
N ARG A 17 -13.46 -9.97 13.40
CA ARG A 17 -14.23 -9.30 14.46
C ARG A 17 -14.58 -7.87 14.06
N HIS A 18 -15.86 -7.64 13.82
CA HIS A 18 -16.45 -6.31 13.82
C HIS A 18 -17.57 -6.25 14.88
N LEU A 19 -17.51 -5.23 15.75
CA LEU A 19 -18.51 -4.93 16.78
C LEU A 19 -18.67 -3.42 16.90
N ALA A 20 -19.79 -2.87 16.42
CA ALA A 20 -20.21 -1.52 16.73
C ALA A 20 -21.18 -1.52 17.93
N VAL A 21 -21.03 -0.54 18.82
CA VAL A 21 -21.98 -0.21 19.88
C VAL A 21 -22.29 1.28 19.87
N THR A 22 -23.50 1.65 20.27
CA THR A 22 -23.87 3.03 20.59
C THR A 22 -22.94 3.56 21.68
N GLY A 23 -22.45 4.79 21.53
CA GLY A 23 -21.62 5.42 22.55
C GLY A 23 -22.43 6.03 23.71
N PHE A 24 -21.89 7.09 24.31
CA PHE A 24 -22.32 7.62 25.60
C PHE A 24 -21.87 9.08 25.79
N SER A 25 -22.62 9.84 26.59
CA SER A 25 -22.24 11.20 26.98
C SER A 25 -21.24 11.21 28.14
N PHE A 26 -20.37 12.22 28.16
CA PHE A 26 -19.45 12.51 29.25
C PHE A 26 -19.36 14.03 29.51
N GLY A 27 -19.13 14.41 30.75
CA GLY A 27 -19.23 15.80 31.19
C GLY A 27 -20.39 16.04 32.16
N ALA A 28 -20.61 17.29 32.53
CA ALA A 28 -21.62 17.68 33.52
C ALA A 28 -23.02 17.78 32.89
N THR A 29 -23.78 16.68 32.92
CA THR A 29 -25.17 16.65 32.44
C THR A 29 -26.14 17.23 33.48
N SER A 30 -26.35 18.55 33.46
CA SER A 30 -27.56 19.18 34.03
C SER A 30 -28.47 19.61 32.88
N ALA A 31 -29.74 19.21 32.90
CA ALA A 31 -30.62 19.35 31.75
C ALA A 31 -31.48 20.62 31.79
N SER A 32 -31.35 21.48 30.78
CA SER A 32 -32.46 22.30 30.30
C SER A 32 -33.07 21.65 29.06
N LYS A 33 -34.40 21.54 28.99
CA LYS A 33 -35.08 21.30 27.71
C LYS A 33 -35.24 22.66 27.03
N ARG A 34 -34.41 22.91 26.00
CA ARG A 34 -34.19 24.17 25.24
C ARG A 34 -33.08 25.06 25.83
N GLY A 35 -32.11 25.40 24.98
CA GLY A 35 -31.26 26.60 25.11
C GLY A 35 -29.84 26.38 25.64
N ALA A 36 -28.88 26.39 24.71
CA ALA A 36 -27.43 26.58 24.86
C ALA A 36 -26.64 25.60 25.78
N LEU A 37 -25.38 25.36 25.42
CA LEU A 37 -24.37 24.87 26.37
C LEU A 37 -23.84 26.06 27.19
N ASP A 38 -23.63 25.85 28.49
CA ASP A 38 -22.80 26.74 29.30
C ASP A 38 -21.35 26.65 28.78
N THR A 39 -20.87 27.74 28.17
CA THR A 39 -19.62 27.78 27.39
C THR A 39 -18.36 27.54 28.21
N GLY A 40 -18.45 27.53 29.55
CA GLY A 40 -17.36 27.15 30.43
C GLY A 40 -17.21 25.65 30.72
N GLN A 41 -18.16 24.79 30.33
CA GLN A 41 -18.18 23.38 30.76
C GLN A 41 -17.66 22.41 29.69
N ILE A 42 -16.79 21.49 30.13
CA ILE A 42 -16.35 20.37 29.29
C ILE A 42 -17.52 19.38 29.18
N THR A 43 -17.94 19.13 27.96
CA THR A 43 -19.03 18.21 27.61
C THR A 43 -18.69 17.49 26.31
N GLY A 44 -19.24 16.31 26.10
CA GLY A 44 -19.08 15.56 24.87
C GLY A 44 -19.94 14.32 24.81
N HIS A 45 -20.00 13.74 23.62
CA HIS A 45 -20.68 12.48 23.35
C HIS A 45 -19.78 11.63 22.47
N VAL A 46 -19.58 10.38 22.85
CA VAL A 46 -19.12 9.35 21.91
C VAL A 46 -20.37 8.92 21.16
N ASP A 47 -20.47 9.12 19.85
CA ASP A 47 -21.63 8.65 19.08
C ASP A 47 -21.58 7.12 18.92
N ARG A 48 -20.37 6.59 18.67
CA ARG A 48 -20.15 5.18 18.35
C ARG A 48 -18.79 4.69 18.86
N VAL A 49 -18.75 3.47 19.39
CA VAL A 49 -17.51 2.73 19.62
C VAL A 49 -17.50 1.51 18.70
N VAL A 50 -16.41 1.33 17.95
CA VAL A 50 -16.22 0.21 17.03
C VAL A 50 -14.99 -0.59 17.45
N LEU A 51 -15.14 -1.89 17.70
CA LEU A 51 -14.04 -2.84 17.80
C LEU A 51 -13.89 -3.55 16.46
N HIS A 52 -12.80 -3.24 15.76
CA HIS A 52 -12.38 -3.92 14.54
C HIS A 52 -11.09 -4.71 14.81
N GLY A 53 -11.19 -6.04 14.73
CA GLY A 53 -10.13 -6.96 15.09
C GLY A 53 -9.79 -6.91 16.57
N ASP A 54 -8.62 -6.37 16.91
CA ASP A 54 -8.17 -6.07 18.27
C ASP A 54 -8.02 -4.57 18.58
N ARG A 55 -8.28 -3.69 17.59
CA ARG A 55 -8.29 -2.23 17.78
C ARG A 55 -9.70 -1.73 18.04
N VAL A 56 -9.81 -0.72 18.91
CA VAL A 56 -11.06 -0.04 19.24
C VAL A 56 -10.96 1.44 18.89
N THR A 57 -11.98 1.90 18.18
CA THR A 57 -12.16 3.26 17.69
C THR A 57 -13.33 3.90 18.42
N PHE A 58 -13.11 5.07 19.00
CA PHE A 58 -14.16 5.92 19.58
C PHE A 58 -14.34 7.11 18.64
N THR A 59 -15.52 7.23 18.02
CA THR A 59 -15.91 8.39 17.21
C THR A 59 -16.93 9.21 18.01
N GLY A 60 -16.72 10.52 18.10
CA GLY A 60 -17.48 11.39 19.00
C GLY A 60 -17.36 12.88 18.70
N TRP A 61 -17.86 13.69 19.62
CA TRP A 61 -17.60 15.14 19.71
C TRP A 61 -17.40 15.61 21.15
N THR A 62 -16.70 16.73 21.36
CA THR A 62 -16.54 17.37 22.67
C THR A 62 -16.13 18.84 22.56
N THR A 63 -16.44 19.63 23.60
CA THR A 63 -15.94 21.01 23.79
C THR A 63 -14.51 21.08 24.34
N ALA A 64 -13.86 19.94 24.61
CA ALA A 64 -12.48 19.90 25.08
C ALA A 64 -11.46 20.28 24.00
N GLU A 65 -10.37 20.93 24.39
CA GLU A 65 -9.24 21.27 23.51
C GLU A 65 -8.41 20.01 23.16
N ARG A 66 -8.38 19.05 24.08
CA ARG A 66 -7.66 17.77 23.93
C ARG A 66 -8.48 16.65 24.55
N ILE A 67 -8.49 15.50 23.86
CA ILE A 67 -9.05 14.26 24.39
C ILE A 67 -7.97 13.16 24.36
N THR A 68 -7.81 12.51 25.51
CA THR A 68 -6.91 11.37 25.73
C THR A 68 -7.77 10.14 26.00
N LEU A 69 -7.42 9.00 25.42
CA LEU A 69 -8.03 7.70 25.73
C LEU A 69 -6.94 6.78 26.28
N VAL A 70 -7.24 6.05 27.36
CA VAL A 70 -6.27 5.19 28.07
C VAL A 70 -6.83 3.78 28.24
N SER A 71 -6.02 2.74 27.99
CA SER A 71 -6.29 1.36 28.39
C SER A 71 -5.01 0.68 28.90
N GLY A 72 -4.93 0.41 30.20
CA GLY A 72 -3.69 -0.06 30.82
C GLY A 72 -2.59 0.99 30.64
N VAL A 73 -1.53 0.62 29.92
CA VAL A 73 -0.42 1.52 29.54
C VAL A 73 -0.67 2.25 28.21
N SER A 74 -1.50 1.71 27.32
CA SER A 74 -1.75 2.32 26.01
C SER A 74 -2.50 3.64 26.15
N ARG A 75 -1.98 4.70 25.52
CA ARG A 75 -2.52 6.06 25.56
C ARG A 75 -2.65 6.68 24.18
N GLY A 76 -3.87 6.77 23.65
CA GLY A 76 -4.17 7.63 22.51
C GLY A 76 -4.38 9.08 22.95
N VAL A 77 -4.04 10.05 22.09
CA VAL A 77 -4.32 11.48 22.28
C VAL A 77 -4.71 12.11 20.94
N THR A 78 -5.77 12.92 20.92
CA THR A 78 -6.15 13.71 19.74
C THR A 78 -6.72 15.09 20.13
N ARG A 79 -6.80 16.01 19.17
CA ARG A 79 -7.49 17.29 19.30
C ARG A 79 -8.77 17.25 18.46
N PRO A 80 -9.95 17.54 19.05
CA PRO A 80 -11.18 17.70 18.27
C PRO A 80 -10.99 18.73 17.16
N SER A 81 -11.37 18.34 15.95
CA SER A 81 -10.98 19.01 14.70
C SER A 81 -11.82 18.59 13.50
N VAL A 82 -12.44 17.41 13.56
CA VAL A 82 -13.44 16.91 12.59
C VAL A 82 -14.68 17.80 12.64
N LEU A 83 -15.28 18.05 11.47
CA LEU A 83 -16.43 18.93 11.35
C LEU A 83 -17.72 18.24 11.81
N ARG A 84 -18.49 18.91 12.66
CA ARG A 84 -19.80 18.49 13.19
C ARG A 84 -20.76 19.68 13.22
N THR A 85 -21.34 19.99 12.07
CA THR A 85 -22.35 21.05 11.89
C THR A 85 -23.64 20.74 12.64
N ASP A 86 -24.04 19.47 12.68
CA ASP A 86 -25.14 18.94 13.51
C ASP A 86 -25.01 19.34 14.99
N VAL A 87 -23.80 19.23 15.55
CA VAL A 87 -23.49 19.60 16.93
C VAL A 87 -23.40 21.13 17.08
N ALA A 88 -22.79 21.82 16.10
CA ALA A 88 -22.67 23.28 16.10
C ALA A 88 -24.04 23.98 16.15
N GLU A 89 -24.98 23.53 15.31
CA GLU A 89 -26.34 24.06 15.22
C GLU A 89 -27.18 23.71 16.46
N ALA A 90 -27.08 22.46 16.96
CA ALA A 90 -27.84 22.03 18.13
C ALA A 90 -27.43 22.72 19.44
N TYR A 91 -26.16 23.17 19.55
CA TYR A 91 -25.59 23.65 20.81
C TYR A 91 -25.00 25.07 20.78
N GLY A 92 -24.85 25.69 19.61
CA GLY A 92 -24.31 27.05 19.45
C GLY A 92 -22.79 27.14 19.62
N ILE A 93 -22.05 26.12 19.18
CA ILE A 93 -20.59 26.00 19.38
C ILE A 93 -19.81 25.91 18.06
N SER A 94 -18.48 26.03 18.14
CA SER A 94 -17.59 25.83 16.98
C SER A 94 -17.84 24.47 16.31
N PRO A 95 -17.89 24.38 14.96
CA PRO A 95 -18.15 23.12 14.29
C PRO A 95 -16.96 22.16 14.27
N ARG A 96 -15.75 22.57 14.70
CA ARG A 96 -14.58 21.68 14.81
C ARG A 96 -14.50 21.03 16.20
N VAL A 97 -15.54 20.28 16.55
CA VAL A 97 -15.68 19.59 17.84
C VAL A 97 -15.71 18.06 17.72
N GLY A 98 -15.72 17.52 16.49
CA GLY A 98 -15.66 16.07 16.26
C GLY A 98 -14.26 15.50 16.51
N PHE A 99 -14.19 14.28 17.02
CA PHE A 99 -12.96 13.52 17.20
C PHE A 99 -13.12 12.06 16.77
N GLU A 100 -12.02 11.46 16.35
CA GLU A 100 -11.86 10.00 16.29
C GLU A 100 -10.54 9.62 16.97
N ILE A 101 -10.56 8.53 17.74
CA ILE A 101 -9.38 8.04 18.48
C ILE A 101 -9.37 6.50 18.52
N THR A 102 -8.28 5.91 18.04
CA THR A 102 -8.14 4.45 17.81
C THR A 102 -6.93 3.88 18.55
N GLN A 103 -7.13 2.82 19.32
CA GLN A 103 -6.08 2.19 20.16
C GLN A 103 -6.33 0.68 20.32
N PRO A 104 -5.41 -0.11 20.91
CA PRO A 104 -5.68 -1.50 21.27
C PRO A 104 -6.85 -1.65 22.25
N PHE A 105 -7.67 -2.70 22.07
CA PHE A 105 -8.81 -2.98 22.95
C PHE A 105 -8.40 -3.51 24.34
N GLY A 106 -7.22 -4.12 24.44
CA GLY A 106 -6.63 -4.56 25.71
C GLY A 106 -7.57 -5.41 26.56
N ASN A 107 -7.87 -4.95 27.77
CA ASN A 107 -8.77 -5.62 28.72
C ASN A 107 -10.26 -5.21 28.60
N GLY A 108 -10.60 -4.37 27.61
CA GLY A 108 -11.95 -3.85 27.37
C GLY A 108 -12.43 -2.77 28.36
N ARG A 109 -11.54 -2.24 29.20
CA ARG A 109 -11.78 -1.08 30.07
C ARG A 109 -10.97 0.12 29.60
N PHE A 110 -11.61 1.28 29.64
CA PHE A 110 -11.05 2.52 29.12
C PHE A 110 -11.29 3.69 30.07
N THR A 111 -10.37 4.64 30.05
CA THR A 111 -10.51 5.93 30.72
C THR A 111 -10.42 7.01 29.66
N LEU A 112 -11.52 7.72 29.43
CA LEU A 112 -11.59 8.88 28.55
C LEU A 112 -11.29 10.13 29.39
N LEU A 113 -10.31 10.92 28.97
CA LEU A 113 -9.81 12.11 29.65
C LEU A 113 -9.97 13.31 28.72
N ALA A 114 -10.86 14.24 29.07
CA ALA A 114 -11.16 15.43 28.29
C ALA A 114 -10.62 16.67 29.02
N GLU A 115 -9.86 17.51 28.33
CA GLU A 115 -9.11 18.64 28.91
C GLU A 115 -9.40 19.96 28.17
N ALA A 116 -9.61 21.04 28.91
CA ALA A 116 -9.70 22.41 28.39
C ALA A 116 -9.10 23.38 29.41
N GLY A 117 -7.98 24.02 29.06
CA GLY A 117 -7.17 24.80 29.97
C GLY A 117 -6.86 24.04 31.28
N PRO A 118 -7.17 24.59 32.47
CA PRO A 118 -6.95 23.92 33.74
C PRO A 118 -8.01 22.86 34.10
N ARG A 119 -9.10 22.74 33.32
CA ARG A 119 -10.21 21.82 33.62
C ARG A 119 -9.97 20.46 32.99
N ARG A 120 -10.25 19.40 33.75
CA ARG A 120 -10.15 17.99 33.32
C ARG A 120 -11.40 17.23 33.73
N ILE A 121 -11.92 16.38 32.84
CA ILE A 121 -12.98 15.41 33.12
C ILE A 121 -12.48 14.01 32.79
N GLN A 122 -12.74 13.07 33.69
CA GLN A 122 -12.34 11.67 33.58
C GLN A 122 -13.59 10.79 33.58
N HIS A 123 -13.75 9.97 32.55
CA HIS A 123 -14.90 9.07 32.39
C HIS A 123 -14.41 7.63 32.16
N HIS A 124 -14.71 6.73 33.10
CA HIS A 124 -14.38 5.31 33.00
C HIS A 124 -15.50 4.56 32.29
N CYS A 125 -15.16 3.83 31.23
CA CYS A 125 -16.14 3.08 30.43
C CYS A 125 -15.64 1.68 30.06
N ALA A 126 -16.59 0.80 29.77
CA ALA A 126 -16.37 -0.53 29.21
C ALA A 126 -17.47 -0.79 28.16
N PRO A 127 -17.44 -0.07 27.01
CA PRO A 127 -18.58 0.12 26.13
C PRO A 127 -19.04 -1.18 25.44
N ILE A 128 -18.14 -2.16 25.29
CA ILE A 128 -18.44 -3.48 24.72
C ILE A 128 -18.46 -4.51 25.86
N GLY A 129 -19.65 -4.92 26.25
CA GLY A 129 -19.87 -5.82 27.37
C GLY A 129 -19.37 -7.25 27.10
N ARG A 130 -18.96 -7.95 28.16
CA ARG A 130 -18.50 -9.35 28.11
C ARG A 130 -19.49 -10.30 27.41
N LEU A 131 -20.79 -10.05 27.51
CA LEU A 131 -21.82 -10.86 26.85
C LEU A 131 -21.88 -10.60 25.33
N GLN A 132 -21.68 -9.36 24.88
CA GLN A 132 -21.59 -9.01 23.45
C GLN A 132 -20.34 -9.63 22.82
N LEU A 133 -19.18 -9.55 23.50
CA LEU A 133 -17.95 -10.22 23.08
C LEU A 133 -18.13 -11.74 22.95
N LYS A 134 -18.80 -12.39 23.93
CA LYS A 134 -19.12 -13.82 23.86
C LYS A 134 -20.06 -14.16 22.69
N ARG A 135 -21.14 -13.39 22.50
CA ARG A 135 -22.11 -13.60 21.39
C ARG A 135 -21.45 -13.42 20.02
N ASN A 136 -20.64 -12.38 19.85
CA ASN A 136 -19.87 -12.16 18.63
C ASN A 136 -18.86 -13.29 18.39
N SER A 137 -18.10 -13.69 19.42
CA SER A 137 -17.16 -14.82 19.32
C SER A 137 -17.86 -16.14 18.95
N ALA A 138 -19.06 -16.40 19.47
CA ALA A 138 -19.84 -17.58 19.09
C ALA A 138 -20.30 -17.52 17.62
N GLY A 139 -20.77 -16.36 17.14
CA GLY A 139 -21.09 -16.14 15.73
C GLY A 139 -19.88 -16.30 14.80
N LEU A 140 -18.72 -15.78 15.21
CA LEU A 140 -17.46 -15.98 14.50
C LEU A 140 -17.00 -17.44 14.54
N PHE A 141 -17.26 -18.19 15.61
CA PHE A 141 -16.91 -19.61 15.70
C PHE A 141 -17.73 -20.47 14.72
N LEU A 142 -19.02 -20.16 14.53
CA LEU A 142 -19.86 -20.80 13.53
C LEU A 142 -19.39 -20.48 12.10
N ARG A 143 -19.05 -19.22 11.81
CA ARG A 143 -18.44 -18.81 10.52
C ARG A 143 -17.09 -19.47 10.27
N PHE A 144 -16.24 -19.54 11.31
CA PHE A 144 -14.95 -20.24 11.30
C PHE A 144 -15.13 -21.72 10.98
N LEU A 145 -16.08 -22.41 11.60
CA LEU A 145 -16.35 -23.82 11.30
C LEU A 145 -16.76 -24.03 9.83
N GLY A 146 -17.63 -23.17 9.29
CA GLY A 146 -17.99 -23.17 7.86
C GLY A 146 -16.85 -22.77 6.91
N ALA A 147 -15.86 -22.02 7.38
CA ALA A 147 -14.63 -21.74 6.63
C ALA A 147 -13.65 -22.93 6.68
N VAL A 148 -13.44 -23.53 7.85
CA VAL A 148 -12.62 -24.74 8.03
C VAL A 148 -13.15 -25.92 7.21
N LEU A 149 -14.47 -26.11 7.15
CA LEU A 149 -15.08 -27.16 6.34
C LEU A 149 -14.84 -26.96 4.83
N ARG A 150 -14.91 -25.72 4.34
CA ARG A 150 -14.56 -25.39 2.94
C ARG A 150 -13.05 -25.51 2.67
N ALA A 151 -12.22 -25.15 3.64
CA ALA A 151 -10.76 -25.26 3.54
C ALA A 151 -10.25 -26.70 3.68
N ALA A 152 -11.05 -27.64 4.18
CA ALA A 152 -10.61 -29.00 4.50
C ALA A 152 -9.98 -29.79 3.33
N PRO A 153 -10.48 -29.76 2.07
CA PRO A 153 -9.84 -30.44 0.96
C PRO A 153 -8.43 -29.89 0.66
N HIS A 154 -8.30 -28.57 0.66
CA HIS A 154 -7.04 -27.87 0.43
C HIS A 154 -6.06 -28.09 1.59
N ALA A 155 -6.54 -28.09 2.83
CA ALA A 155 -5.74 -28.43 4.01
C ALA A 155 -5.22 -29.87 3.97
N VAL A 156 -6.02 -30.83 3.49
CA VAL A 156 -5.57 -32.22 3.29
C VAL A 156 -4.56 -32.35 2.15
N LYS A 157 -4.69 -31.57 1.06
CA LYS A 157 -3.68 -31.51 -0.02
C LYS A 157 -2.36 -30.92 0.51
N ALA A 158 -2.41 -29.74 1.13
CA ALA A 158 -1.28 -29.03 1.74
C ALA A 158 -0.52 -29.81 2.84
N LEU A 159 -1.19 -30.75 3.51
CA LEU A 159 -0.60 -31.65 4.51
C LEU A 159 -0.04 -32.96 3.92
N ARG A 160 -0.38 -33.31 2.68
CA ARG A 160 0.05 -34.55 2.01
C ARG A 160 1.17 -34.35 0.98
N SER A 161 1.19 -33.21 0.27
CA SER A 161 2.13 -32.94 -0.82
C SER A 161 2.95 -31.67 -0.65
N ASN A 162 2.97 -31.07 0.56
CA ASN A 162 3.64 -29.79 0.87
C ASN A 162 3.13 -28.55 0.07
N ASP A 163 2.12 -28.74 -0.78
CA ASP A 163 1.56 -27.80 -1.76
C ASP A 163 1.32 -26.38 -1.22
N THR A 164 2.00 -25.41 -1.82
CA THR A 164 1.99 -23.98 -1.48
C THR A 164 0.69 -23.29 -1.89
N ALA A 165 0.18 -23.55 -3.11
CA ALA A 165 -1.10 -23.02 -3.58
C ALA A 165 -2.28 -23.51 -2.72
N ALA A 166 -2.26 -24.77 -2.29
CA ALA A 166 -3.23 -25.30 -1.34
C ALA A 166 -3.12 -24.66 0.06
N ARG A 167 -1.93 -24.21 0.48
CA ARG A 167 -1.75 -23.42 1.72
C ARG A 167 -2.29 -22.00 1.57
N ALA A 168 -2.04 -21.35 0.43
CA ALA A 168 -2.62 -20.04 0.12
C ALA A 168 -4.16 -20.11 0.13
N GLU A 169 -4.75 -21.08 -0.56
CA GLU A 169 -6.20 -21.26 -0.61
C GLU A 169 -6.82 -21.53 0.78
N VAL A 170 -6.11 -22.24 1.67
CA VAL A 170 -6.54 -22.37 3.09
C VAL A 170 -6.54 -21.04 3.82
N LYS A 171 -5.52 -20.18 3.64
CA LYS A 171 -5.52 -18.83 4.23
C LYS A 171 -6.68 -18.00 3.65
N ARG A 172 -6.88 -18.04 2.33
CA ARG A 172 -7.92 -17.29 1.60
C ARG A 172 -9.34 -17.68 2.01
N ILE A 173 -9.67 -18.97 2.08
CA ILE A 173 -10.98 -19.45 2.54
C ILE A 173 -11.24 -19.05 4.01
N LEU A 174 -10.19 -19.03 4.84
CA LEU A 174 -10.26 -18.56 6.23
C LEU A 174 -10.23 -17.02 6.33
N GLY A 175 -9.98 -16.28 5.25
CA GLY A 175 -9.68 -14.85 5.28
C GLY A 175 -8.61 -14.52 6.32
N LEU A 176 -7.46 -15.18 6.20
CA LEU A 176 -6.27 -15.03 7.05
C LEU A 176 -5.05 -14.48 6.31
N ASP A 177 -5.24 -14.06 5.06
CA ASP A 177 -4.22 -13.33 4.30
C ASP A 177 -4.02 -11.93 4.88
N THR A 178 -2.81 -11.40 4.73
CA THR A 178 -2.59 -9.96 4.71
C THR A 178 -3.49 -9.35 3.64
N ARG A 179 -4.16 -8.23 3.94
CA ARG A 179 -5.19 -7.67 3.05
C ARG A 179 -4.61 -7.34 1.67
N PRO A 180 -5.22 -7.80 0.58
CA PRO A 180 -5.15 -7.12 -0.70
C PRO A 180 -6.08 -5.92 -0.61
N GLU A 181 -5.56 -4.72 -0.85
CA GLU A 181 -6.38 -3.51 -1.07
C GLU A 181 -6.62 -3.26 -2.57
N ALA A 182 -5.98 -4.07 -3.42
CA ALA A 182 -6.19 -4.12 -4.87
C ALA A 182 -7.49 -4.84 -5.26
N ALA A 183 -8.03 -4.48 -6.42
CA ALA A 183 -9.12 -5.19 -7.10
C ALA A 183 -8.58 -6.00 -8.31
N PRO A 184 -9.30 -7.03 -8.80
CA PRO A 184 -8.89 -7.80 -9.98
C PRO A 184 -8.91 -6.93 -11.25
N MET A 185 -7.87 -7.06 -12.06
CA MET A 185 -7.70 -6.34 -13.31
C MET A 185 -8.40 -7.02 -14.49
N ASP A 186 -8.95 -6.22 -15.40
CA ASP A 186 -9.57 -6.69 -16.64
C ASP A 186 -8.50 -6.90 -17.72
N VAL A 187 -8.13 -8.15 -17.95
CA VAL A 187 -7.15 -8.54 -18.97
C VAL A 187 -7.54 -8.13 -20.40
N HIS A 188 -8.82 -7.82 -20.64
CA HIS A 188 -9.29 -7.34 -21.94
C HIS A 188 -8.93 -5.87 -22.22
N LEU A 189 -8.31 -5.13 -21.29
CA LEU A 189 -7.84 -3.75 -21.54
C LEU A 189 -6.96 -3.65 -22.79
N PHE A 190 -6.12 -4.66 -23.08
CA PHE A 190 -5.26 -4.70 -24.28
C PHE A 190 -5.73 -5.70 -25.34
N ALA A 191 -7.02 -6.07 -25.34
CA ALA A 191 -7.57 -6.97 -26.35
C ALA A 191 -7.67 -6.28 -27.72
N GLU A 192 -7.23 -6.94 -28.78
CA GLU A 192 -7.52 -6.50 -30.15
C GLU A 192 -9.04 -6.47 -30.37
N ALA A 193 -9.55 -5.36 -30.90
CA ALA A 193 -10.96 -5.20 -31.24
C ALA A 193 -11.32 -6.09 -32.44
N ARG A 194 -11.70 -7.35 -32.15
CA ARG A 194 -12.20 -8.29 -33.16
C ARG A 194 -13.43 -7.71 -33.85
N GLY A 195 -13.44 -7.74 -35.18
CA GLY A 195 -14.53 -7.18 -36.00
C GLY A 195 -15.90 -7.70 -35.56
N ALA A 196 -16.89 -6.80 -35.54
CA ALA A 196 -18.17 -7.00 -34.86
C ALA A 196 -19.11 -7.98 -35.60
N GLU A 197 -18.86 -9.30 -35.45
CA GLU A 197 -19.78 -10.36 -35.85
C GLU A 197 -20.29 -11.16 -34.64
N GLY A 198 -21.52 -10.83 -34.20
CA GLY A 198 -22.43 -11.77 -33.54
C GLY A 198 -22.17 -12.13 -32.07
N MET A 199 -22.63 -11.28 -31.14
CA MET A 199 -23.06 -11.81 -29.83
C MET A 199 -24.32 -12.67 -30.01
N GLY A 200 -24.18 -13.99 -29.88
CA GLY A 200 -25.28 -14.96 -29.90
C GLY A 200 -25.28 -15.84 -28.64
N HIS A 201 -26.46 -16.16 -28.10
CA HIS A 201 -26.59 -16.91 -26.86
C HIS A 201 -25.97 -18.32 -26.94
N ALA A 202 -25.22 -18.70 -25.89
CA ALA A 202 -24.57 -19.99 -25.79
C ALA A 202 -25.58 -21.15 -25.66
N SER A 203 -25.61 -22.07 -26.63
CA SER A 203 -26.14 -23.42 -26.45
C SER A 203 -25.61 -24.42 -27.49
N GLY A 204 -25.09 -25.56 -27.02
CA GLY A 204 -24.76 -26.73 -27.84
C GLY A 204 -23.38 -26.72 -28.54
N PRO A 205 -22.65 -27.87 -28.57
CA PRO A 205 -21.43 -28.01 -29.36
C PRO A 205 -21.73 -28.39 -30.82
N ALA A 206 -21.20 -27.63 -31.78
CA ALA A 206 -21.28 -27.93 -33.21
C ALA A 206 -19.87 -28.11 -33.83
N ARG A 207 -19.78 -28.86 -34.92
CA ARG A 207 -18.51 -29.23 -35.57
C ARG A 207 -17.90 -28.08 -36.36
N ALA A 208 -16.58 -28.07 -36.46
CA ALA A 208 -15.85 -27.16 -37.33
C ALA A 208 -16.20 -27.36 -38.82
N SER A 209 -16.39 -26.25 -39.52
CA SER A 209 -16.45 -26.14 -40.98
C SER A 209 -15.55 -24.99 -41.43
N ALA A 210 -14.97 -25.08 -42.63
CA ALA A 210 -13.98 -24.13 -43.13
C ALA A 210 -14.53 -22.69 -43.26
N PRO A 211 -13.66 -21.66 -43.12
CA PRO A 211 -14.09 -20.26 -43.22
C PRO A 211 -14.55 -19.89 -44.63
N ALA A 212 -15.59 -19.05 -44.69
CA ALA A 212 -15.99 -18.35 -45.91
C ALA A 212 -15.07 -17.14 -46.17
N PRO A 213 -14.91 -16.68 -47.42
CA PRO A 213 -14.15 -15.46 -47.72
C PRO A 213 -14.83 -14.23 -47.10
N ALA A 214 -14.03 -13.35 -46.50
CA ALA A 214 -14.52 -12.16 -45.82
C ALA A 214 -15.28 -11.21 -46.77
N SER A 215 -16.46 -10.76 -46.34
CA SER A 215 -17.17 -9.66 -46.99
C SER A 215 -16.43 -8.34 -46.80
N ALA A 216 -16.44 -7.49 -47.83
CA ALA A 216 -15.82 -6.17 -47.78
C ALA A 216 -16.43 -5.30 -46.66
N PRO A 217 -15.63 -4.44 -46.00
CA PRO A 217 -16.11 -3.62 -44.89
C PRO A 217 -17.17 -2.62 -45.36
N THR A 218 -18.26 -2.53 -44.60
CA THR A 218 -19.28 -1.49 -44.72
C THR A 218 -18.62 -0.10 -44.63
N PRO A 219 -18.99 0.89 -45.46
CA PRO A 219 -18.46 2.24 -45.32
C PRO A 219 -18.77 2.80 -43.93
N ALA A 220 -17.78 3.45 -43.32
CA ALA A 220 -17.97 4.13 -42.04
C ALA A 220 -19.04 5.24 -42.17
N PRO A 221 -19.87 5.48 -41.13
CA PRO A 221 -20.82 6.57 -41.15
C PRO A 221 -20.10 7.93 -41.16
N ASP A 222 -20.73 8.94 -41.77
CA ASP A 222 -20.20 10.32 -41.75
C ASP A 222 -19.94 10.80 -40.31
N PRO A 223 -18.80 11.47 -40.05
CA PRO A 223 -18.42 11.90 -38.70
C PRO A 223 -19.40 12.96 -38.19
N GLN A 224 -20.09 12.67 -37.09
CA GLN A 224 -21.12 13.57 -36.59
C GLN A 224 -20.53 14.89 -36.06
N PRO A 225 -21.17 16.04 -36.36
CA PRO A 225 -20.67 17.33 -35.93
C PRO A 225 -20.89 17.57 -34.43
N VAL A 226 -19.95 18.29 -33.82
CA VAL A 226 -19.96 18.66 -32.39
C VAL A 226 -19.96 20.17 -32.19
N THR A 227 -20.43 20.62 -31.03
CA THR A 227 -20.23 21.99 -30.54
C THR A 227 -19.40 21.96 -29.25
N ILE A 228 -18.20 22.53 -29.30
CA ILE A 228 -17.33 22.73 -28.15
C ILE A 228 -17.80 23.99 -27.41
N VAL A 229 -17.96 23.92 -26.09
CA VAL A 229 -18.34 25.04 -25.21
C VAL A 229 -17.18 25.30 -24.26
N LEU A 230 -16.52 26.46 -24.44
CA LEU A 230 -15.27 26.81 -23.76
C LEU A 230 -15.43 28.17 -23.05
N PRO A 231 -15.74 28.19 -21.74
CA PRO A 231 -15.73 29.42 -20.95
C PRO A 231 -14.28 29.83 -20.65
N VAL A 232 -14.01 31.14 -20.71
CA VAL A 232 -12.68 31.74 -20.48
C VAL A 232 -12.79 32.80 -19.40
N TYR A 233 -11.94 32.70 -18.37
CA TYR A 233 -11.76 33.74 -17.36
C TYR A 233 -10.31 33.73 -16.87
N ASN A 234 -9.54 34.76 -17.22
CA ASN A 234 -8.09 34.85 -16.98
C ASN A 234 -7.31 33.65 -17.59
N ALA A 235 -6.23 33.19 -16.94
CA ALA A 235 -5.37 32.08 -17.37
C ALA A 235 -4.72 32.27 -18.76
N PHE A 236 -4.31 33.49 -19.10
CA PHE A 236 -3.73 33.82 -20.40
C PHE A 236 -2.47 33.01 -20.75
N SER A 237 -1.71 32.56 -19.75
CA SER A 237 -0.53 31.69 -19.93
C SER A 237 -0.83 30.27 -20.43
N LEU A 238 -2.10 29.84 -20.44
CA LEU A 238 -2.52 28.52 -20.92
C LEU A 238 -3.47 28.59 -22.12
N LEU A 239 -4.26 29.66 -22.22
CA LEU A 239 -5.32 29.83 -23.22
C LEU A 239 -4.87 29.68 -24.68
N PRO A 240 -3.71 30.25 -25.13
CA PRO A 240 -3.23 30.08 -26.50
C PRO A 240 -2.95 28.62 -26.87
N ASP A 241 -2.28 27.86 -25.99
CA ASP A 241 -1.92 26.46 -26.22
C ASP A 241 -3.15 25.56 -26.22
N VAL A 242 -4.11 25.81 -25.32
CA VAL A 242 -5.40 25.08 -25.27
C VAL A 242 -6.20 25.32 -26.55
N LEU A 243 -6.27 26.57 -27.03
CA LEU A 243 -6.96 26.88 -28.28
C LEU A 243 -6.24 26.37 -29.53
N ALA A 244 -4.90 26.34 -29.53
CA ALA A 244 -4.11 25.68 -30.58
C ALA A 244 -4.44 24.18 -30.63
N ARG A 245 -4.38 23.49 -29.48
CA ARG A 245 -4.77 22.07 -29.38
C ARG A 245 -6.21 21.82 -29.80
N VAL A 246 -7.17 22.68 -29.44
CA VAL A 246 -8.56 22.54 -29.92
C VAL A 246 -8.66 22.63 -31.46
N VAL A 247 -7.88 23.49 -32.11
CA VAL A 247 -7.86 23.59 -33.58
C VAL A 247 -7.14 22.41 -34.24
N GLU A 248 -6.03 21.96 -33.66
CA GLU A 248 -5.12 20.96 -34.25
C GLU A 248 -5.53 19.51 -33.97
N ASN A 249 -6.05 19.22 -32.78
CA ASN A 249 -6.28 17.85 -32.29
C ASN A 249 -7.74 17.36 -32.42
N THR A 250 -8.68 18.23 -32.81
CA THR A 250 -10.11 17.87 -32.92
C THR A 250 -10.42 17.24 -34.28
N ASP A 251 -10.76 15.95 -34.26
CA ASP A 251 -10.87 15.07 -35.44
C ASP A 251 -12.30 14.92 -36.01
N LEU A 252 -13.30 15.48 -35.34
CA LEU A 252 -14.69 15.58 -35.84
C LEU A 252 -14.96 16.96 -36.45
N PRO A 253 -15.96 17.11 -37.35
CA PRO A 253 -16.46 18.42 -37.74
C PRO A 253 -16.92 19.21 -36.51
N TRP A 254 -16.28 20.35 -36.22
CA TRP A 254 -16.50 21.07 -34.97
C TRP A 254 -16.93 22.53 -35.19
N HIS A 255 -17.71 23.02 -34.23
CA HIS A 255 -18.00 24.44 -34.01
C HIS A 255 -17.60 24.79 -32.57
N LEU A 256 -16.98 25.95 -32.35
CA LEU A 256 -16.50 26.38 -31.04
C LEU A 256 -17.27 27.59 -30.54
N VAL A 257 -17.89 27.48 -29.36
CA VAL A 257 -18.46 28.61 -28.63
C VAL A 257 -17.50 28.99 -27.52
N VAL A 258 -16.80 30.12 -27.69
CA VAL A 258 -15.94 30.67 -26.63
C VAL A 258 -16.72 31.73 -25.87
N ILE A 259 -16.76 31.64 -24.54
CA ILE A 259 -17.48 32.60 -23.69
C ILE A 259 -16.48 33.33 -22.80
N GLU A 260 -16.18 34.59 -23.13
CA GLU A 260 -15.25 35.43 -22.38
C GLU A 260 -16.00 36.08 -21.21
N ASP A 261 -15.70 35.65 -19.98
CA ASP A 261 -16.45 35.95 -18.77
C ASP A 261 -15.93 37.18 -18.02
N CYS A 262 -15.62 38.24 -18.77
CA CYS A 262 -15.10 39.51 -18.25
C CYS A 262 -13.87 39.31 -17.36
N SER A 263 -12.83 38.71 -17.97
CA SER A 263 -11.50 38.52 -17.38
C SER A 263 -10.97 39.80 -16.75
N SER A 264 -10.40 39.68 -15.55
CA SER A 264 -9.67 40.76 -14.88
C SER A 264 -8.25 40.93 -15.46
N ASP A 265 -7.75 39.90 -16.13
CA ASP A 265 -6.55 39.92 -16.95
C ASP A 265 -6.82 40.76 -18.23
N PRO A 266 -6.07 41.86 -18.45
CA PRO A 266 -6.33 42.77 -19.57
C PRO A 266 -5.86 42.22 -20.93
N GLU A 267 -5.04 41.16 -20.97
CA GLU A 267 -4.53 40.60 -22.23
C GLU A 267 -5.54 39.64 -22.89
N VAL A 268 -6.34 38.92 -22.07
CA VAL A 268 -7.26 37.87 -22.53
C VAL A 268 -8.30 38.38 -23.53
N ARG A 269 -9.08 39.42 -23.19
CA ARG A 269 -10.20 39.87 -24.03
C ARG A 269 -9.73 40.42 -25.39
N PRO A 270 -8.73 41.31 -25.49
CA PRO A 270 -8.21 41.76 -26.78
C PRO A 270 -7.66 40.60 -27.61
N TRP A 271 -6.74 39.81 -27.05
CA TRP A 271 -6.10 38.71 -27.77
C TRP A 271 -7.11 37.68 -28.27
N LEU A 272 -8.10 37.30 -27.45
CA LEU A 272 -9.13 36.35 -27.85
C LEU A 272 -10.04 36.91 -28.95
N THR A 273 -10.35 38.20 -28.92
CA THR A 273 -11.14 38.86 -29.97
C THR A 273 -10.40 38.84 -31.31
N ASP A 274 -9.11 39.17 -31.30
CA ASP A 274 -8.26 39.15 -32.49
C ASP A 274 -8.04 37.72 -33.01
N TRP A 275 -7.83 36.74 -32.13
CA TRP A 275 -7.68 35.32 -32.48
C TRP A 275 -8.95 34.76 -33.14
N VAL A 276 -10.14 35.03 -32.57
CA VAL A 276 -11.41 34.62 -33.20
C VAL A 276 -11.61 35.34 -34.53
N GLY A 277 -11.28 36.63 -34.63
CA GLY A 277 -11.37 37.39 -35.87
C GLY A 277 -10.51 36.80 -36.99
N GLN A 278 -9.29 36.34 -36.67
CA GLN A 278 -8.42 35.65 -37.61
C GLN A 278 -9.00 34.29 -38.05
N ARG A 279 -9.44 33.46 -37.09
CA ARG A 279 -10.00 32.13 -37.39
C ARG A 279 -11.33 32.17 -38.16
N GLU A 280 -12.19 33.16 -37.91
CA GLU A 280 -13.41 33.37 -38.68
C GLU A 280 -13.13 33.94 -40.09
N ALA A 281 -12.01 34.63 -40.30
CA ALA A 281 -11.57 35.02 -41.65
C ALA A 281 -11.01 33.82 -42.46
N GLU A 282 -10.39 32.85 -41.79
CA GLU A 282 -9.94 31.59 -42.39
C GLU A 282 -11.10 30.62 -42.68
N ALA A 283 -12.06 30.50 -41.76
CA ALA A 283 -13.17 29.53 -41.82
C ALA A 283 -14.48 30.09 -41.23
N PRO A 284 -15.24 30.92 -41.97
CA PRO A 284 -16.43 31.60 -41.45
C PRO A 284 -17.50 30.67 -40.86
N GLY A 285 -18.04 31.03 -39.69
CA GLY A 285 -19.09 30.32 -38.97
C GLY A 285 -18.62 29.14 -38.11
N ARG A 286 -17.30 28.91 -38.01
CA ARG A 286 -16.66 27.85 -37.22
C ARG A 286 -16.53 28.21 -35.75
N ILE A 287 -16.47 29.49 -35.40
CA ILE A 287 -16.31 29.98 -34.03
C ILE A 287 -17.42 31.00 -33.71
N THR A 288 -17.84 31.06 -32.46
CA THR A 288 -18.81 32.05 -31.96
C THR A 288 -18.32 32.58 -30.62
N LEU A 289 -17.87 33.84 -30.61
CA LEU A 289 -17.39 34.53 -29.42
C LEU A 289 -18.56 35.20 -28.70
N LEU A 290 -18.74 34.88 -27.42
CA LEU A 290 -19.75 35.47 -26.54
C LEU A 290 -19.05 36.25 -25.42
N LEU A 291 -19.01 37.57 -25.53
CA LEU A 291 -18.48 38.44 -24.46
C LEU A 291 -19.55 38.65 -23.38
N ASN A 292 -19.19 38.55 -22.09
CA ASN A 292 -20.01 39.03 -20.97
C ASN A 292 -19.63 40.48 -20.59
N GLU A 293 -20.62 41.31 -20.23
CA GLU A 293 -20.38 42.69 -19.76
C GLU A 293 -19.89 42.78 -18.30
N GLU A 294 -20.05 41.69 -17.54
CA GLU A 294 -19.68 41.54 -16.13
C GLU A 294 -19.21 40.08 -15.92
N ASN A 295 -18.50 39.77 -14.83
CA ASN A 295 -18.21 38.36 -14.51
C ASN A 295 -19.49 37.66 -14.03
N LYS A 296 -20.08 36.82 -14.86
CA LYS A 296 -21.31 36.06 -14.57
C LYS A 296 -21.01 34.71 -13.92
N GLY A 297 -19.78 34.23 -14.01
CA GLY A 297 -19.30 32.97 -13.45
C GLY A 297 -19.59 31.77 -14.36
N PHE A 298 -18.78 30.72 -14.19
CA PHE A 298 -18.74 29.50 -15.01
C PHE A 298 -20.12 29.02 -15.43
N ILE A 299 -21.02 28.79 -14.46
CA ILE A 299 -22.39 28.28 -14.68
C ILE A 299 -23.17 29.12 -15.71
N ARG A 300 -23.16 30.45 -15.58
CA ARG A 300 -23.93 31.35 -16.46
C ARG A 300 -23.29 31.45 -17.84
N SER A 301 -21.96 31.42 -17.89
CA SER A 301 -21.18 31.45 -19.13
C SER A 301 -21.35 30.15 -19.93
N VAL A 302 -21.34 28.99 -19.27
CA VAL A 302 -21.65 27.69 -19.87
C VAL A 302 -23.10 27.62 -20.33
N ASN A 303 -24.08 28.13 -19.57
CA ASN A 303 -25.48 28.19 -20.02
C ASN A 303 -25.67 29.03 -21.30
N ARG A 304 -24.91 30.13 -21.48
CA ARG A 304 -24.88 30.86 -22.76
C ARG A 304 -24.36 29.99 -23.91
N GLY A 305 -23.34 29.17 -23.65
CA GLY A 305 -22.81 28.18 -24.59
C GLY A 305 -23.81 27.07 -24.95
N PHE A 306 -24.47 26.48 -23.96
CA PHE A 306 -25.54 25.50 -24.16
C PHE A 306 -26.69 26.08 -24.99
N ALA A 307 -27.06 27.34 -24.79
CA ALA A 307 -28.09 28.01 -25.59
C ALA A 307 -27.69 28.24 -27.06
N GLU A 308 -26.39 28.20 -27.42
CA GLU A 308 -25.90 28.17 -28.81
C GLU A 308 -25.87 26.73 -29.35
N ALA A 309 -25.33 25.78 -28.58
CA ALA A 309 -25.32 24.38 -28.96
C ALA A 309 -26.74 23.80 -29.21
N LEU A 310 -27.72 24.16 -28.39
CA LEU A 310 -29.13 23.76 -28.56
C LEU A 310 -29.75 24.32 -29.84
N ARG A 311 -29.31 25.49 -30.32
CA ARG A 311 -29.75 26.07 -31.61
C ARG A 311 -29.12 25.37 -32.82
N ARG A 312 -27.92 24.81 -32.68
CA ARG A 312 -27.26 23.98 -33.71
C ARG A 312 -27.68 22.51 -33.67
N GLY A 313 -28.08 22.02 -32.50
CA GLY A 313 -28.59 20.66 -32.29
C GLY A 313 -27.52 19.56 -32.29
N HIS A 314 -26.24 19.94 -32.23
CA HIS A 314 -25.08 19.04 -32.17
C HIS A 314 -24.84 18.49 -30.75
N HIS A 315 -24.09 17.39 -30.65
CA HIS A 315 -23.56 16.93 -29.36
C HIS A 315 -22.54 17.95 -28.79
N VAL A 316 -22.52 18.09 -27.46
CA VAL A 316 -21.71 19.13 -26.80
C VAL A 316 -20.43 18.54 -26.22
N MET A 317 -19.32 19.25 -26.38
CA MET A 317 -18.09 19.04 -25.63
C MET A 317 -17.88 20.23 -24.69
N LEU A 318 -18.16 20.07 -23.40
CA LEU A 318 -17.79 21.06 -22.39
C LEU A 318 -16.29 20.92 -22.12
N LEU A 319 -15.54 22.02 -22.20
CA LEU A 319 -14.08 22.02 -22.06
C LEU A 319 -13.61 23.30 -21.36
N ASN A 320 -12.79 23.19 -20.32
CA ASN A 320 -12.19 24.36 -19.66
C ASN A 320 -11.07 24.99 -20.50
N SER A 321 -10.75 26.26 -20.25
CA SER A 321 -9.65 27.01 -20.87
C SER A 321 -8.23 26.58 -20.42
N ASP A 322 -8.11 25.50 -19.66
CA ASP A 322 -6.87 24.95 -19.09
C ASP A 322 -6.74 23.42 -19.27
N ALA A 323 -7.60 22.83 -20.14
CA ALA A 323 -7.65 21.41 -20.46
C ALA A 323 -6.95 21.11 -21.80
N PHE A 324 -5.81 20.41 -21.73
CA PHE A 324 -4.90 20.15 -22.84
C PHE A 324 -5.30 18.86 -23.56
N VAL A 325 -6.17 19.00 -24.57
CA VAL A 325 -6.69 17.86 -25.35
C VAL A 325 -5.61 17.23 -26.26
N PRO A 326 -5.50 15.89 -26.34
CA PRO A 326 -4.57 15.19 -27.23
C PRO A 326 -5.18 14.92 -28.61
N ALA A 327 -4.33 14.54 -29.58
CA ALA A 327 -4.75 14.25 -30.97
C ALA A 327 -5.88 13.20 -31.05
N GLY A 328 -6.97 13.52 -31.74
CA GLY A 328 -8.11 12.61 -31.92
C GLY A 328 -8.91 12.35 -30.65
N TRP A 329 -9.08 13.36 -29.79
CA TRP A 329 -9.85 13.25 -28.55
C TRP A 329 -11.37 13.21 -28.78
N ALA A 330 -11.88 13.97 -29.75
CA ALA A 330 -13.30 14.27 -29.86
C ALA A 330 -14.11 13.06 -30.36
N SER A 331 -13.61 12.30 -31.33
CA SER A 331 -14.24 11.03 -31.74
C SER A 331 -14.26 10.01 -30.58
N ARG A 332 -13.15 9.89 -29.85
CA ARG A 332 -13.03 8.96 -28.71
C ARG A 332 -13.99 9.30 -27.57
N LEU A 333 -14.11 10.59 -27.21
CA LEU A 333 -15.02 11.06 -26.16
C LEU A 333 -16.50 11.00 -26.59
N LEU A 334 -16.82 11.22 -27.87
CA LEU A 334 -18.19 11.13 -28.39
C LEU A 334 -18.68 9.68 -28.53
N ARG A 335 -17.81 8.75 -28.91
CA ARG A 335 -18.19 7.38 -29.32
C ARG A 335 -19.15 6.65 -28.36
N PRO A 336 -19.01 6.68 -27.02
CA PRO A 336 -19.96 5.98 -26.15
C PRO A 336 -21.39 6.54 -26.22
N ILE A 337 -21.57 7.83 -26.53
CA ILE A 337 -22.89 8.46 -26.74
C ILE A 337 -23.52 8.02 -28.06
N LEU A 338 -22.70 7.77 -29.09
CA LEU A 338 -23.19 7.23 -30.37
C LEU A 338 -23.53 5.74 -30.28
N ALA A 339 -22.83 4.99 -29.42
CA ALA A 339 -23.09 3.58 -29.16
C ALA A 339 -24.32 3.35 -28.25
N GLY A 340 -24.46 4.12 -27.17
CA GLY A 340 -25.54 4.00 -26.19
C GLY A 340 -26.43 5.24 -26.12
N ARG A 341 -27.68 5.15 -26.60
CA ARG A 341 -28.64 6.28 -26.55
C ARG A 341 -29.06 6.70 -25.14
N ASP A 342 -28.82 5.85 -24.15
CA ASP A 342 -28.98 6.10 -22.72
C ASP A 342 -27.76 6.76 -22.07
N VAL A 343 -26.61 6.83 -22.76
CA VAL A 343 -25.44 7.58 -22.29
C VAL A 343 -25.73 9.08 -22.40
N ALA A 344 -25.74 9.75 -21.26
CA ALA A 344 -25.97 11.18 -21.14
C ALA A 344 -24.66 11.99 -21.12
N THR A 345 -23.61 11.49 -20.46
CA THR A 345 -22.27 12.11 -20.48
C THR A 345 -21.13 11.09 -20.53
N VAL A 346 -19.97 11.56 -21.00
CA VAL A 346 -18.70 10.84 -20.96
C VAL A 346 -17.61 11.78 -20.46
N THR A 347 -16.80 11.33 -19.50
CA THR A 347 -15.66 12.08 -18.93
C THR A 347 -14.37 11.24 -19.10
N PRO A 348 -13.25 11.82 -19.59
CA PRO A 348 -12.00 11.10 -19.76
C PRO A 348 -11.20 10.98 -18.45
N MET A 349 -10.13 10.18 -18.46
CA MET A 349 -9.15 10.17 -17.37
C MET A 349 -8.33 11.46 -17.37
N SER A 350 -7.82 11.88 -16.20
CA SER A 350 -7.02 13.11 -16.05
C SER A 350 -6.06 13.02 -14.86
N ASN A 351 -5.17 14.02 -14.72
CA ASN A 351 -4.39 14.24 -13.51
C ASN A 351 -5.18 15.00 -12.42
N ASP A 352 -6.31 15.61 -12.75
CA ASP A 352 -7.14 16.42 -11.83
C ASP A 352 -8.63 16.37 -12.20
N ALA A 353 -9.27 15.20 -12.01
CA ALA A 353 -10.69 14.97 -12.34
C ALA A 353 -11.41 14.06 -11.31
N GLU A 354 -11.19 14.32 -10.02
CA GLU A 354 -11.77 13.60 -8.89
C GLU A 354 -11.72 12.05 -9.03
N ILE A 355 -12.86 11.38 -9.21
CA ILE A 355 -12.95 9.92 -9.34
C ILE A 355 -12.24 9.36 -10.59
N PHE A 356 -11.88 10.23 -11.54
CA PHE A 356 -11.13 9.92 -12.77
C PHE A 356 -9.63 10.31 -12.69
N SER A 357 -9.14 10.78 -11.52
CA SER A 357 -7.73 11.17 -11.34
C SER A 357 -6.72 10.00 -11.40
N VAL A 358 -5.60 10.24 -12.08
CA VAL A 358 -4.43 9.36 -12.25
C VAL A 358 -3.20 10.09 -11.67
N PRO A 359 -2.23 9.39 -11.02
CA PRO A 359 -2.20 7.95 -10.74
C PRO A 359 -3.15 7.49 -9.62
N ALA A 360 -3.55 8.39 -8.72
CA ALA A 360 -4.37 8.06 -7.55
C ALA A 360 -5.76 8.71 -7.62
N ILE A 361 -6.79 7.92 -7.31
CA ILE A 361 -8.19 8.36 -7.33
C ILE A 361 -8.43 9.50 -6.31
N CYS A 362 -9.17 10.53 -6.72
CA CYS A 362 -9.43 11.75 -5.95
C CYS A 362 -8.18 12.54 -5.50
N ALA A 363 -6.98 12.23 -6.02
CA ALA A 363 -5.75 12.96 -5.74
C ALA A 363 -5.30 13.77 -6.97
N ARG A 364 -5.32 15.11 -6.85
CA ARG A 364 -4.73 16.01 -7.85
C ARG A 364 -3.23 15.75 -7.95
N THR A 365 -2.76 15.53 -9.17
CA THR A 365 -1.33 15.39 -9.48
C THR A 365 -0.90 16.48 -10.45
N VAL A 366 0.23 17.13 -10.18
CA VAL A 366 0.91 17.99 -11.17
C VAL A 366 1.78 17.08 -12.04
N ILE A 367 1.70 17.27 -13.35
CA ILE A 367 2.46 16.48 -14.33
C ILE A 367 3.28 17.43 -15.20
N GLU A 368 4.42 16.95 -15.69
CA GLU A 368 5.32 17.73 -16.54
C GLU A 368 4.80 17.81 -17.99
N PRO A 369 5.17 18.86 -18.76
CA PRO A 369 4.77 18.99 -20.16
C PRO A 369 5.09 17.73 -21.00
N GLY A 370 4.07 17.18 -21.67
CA GLY A 370 4.17 15.97 -22.48
C GLY A 370 3.80 14.67 -21.74
N GLN A 371 3.75 14.66 -20.40
CA GLN A 371 3.26 13.48 -19.66
C GLN A 371 1.79 13.17 -19.98
N GLY A 372 0.98 14.20 -20.20
CA GLY A 372 -0.43 14.06 -20.62
C GLY A 372 -0.56 13.32 -21.96
N ASP A 373 0.27 13.69 -22.94
CA ASP A 373 0.26 13.05 -24.27
C ASP A 373 0.86 11.63 -24.22
N ALA A 374 1.86 11.37 -23.36
CA ALA A 374 2.41 10.04 -23.14
C ALA A 374 1.38 9.08 -22.49
N MET A 375 0.60 9.56 -21.52
CA MET A 375 -0.54 8.81 -20.97
C MET A 375 -1.62 8.57 -22.03
N ASP A 376 -1.95 9.55 -22.87
CA ASP A 376 -2.94 9.36 -23.95
C ASP A 376 -2.46 8.39 -25.03
N ALA A 377 -1.16 8.37 -25.34
CA ALA A 377 -0.57 7.41 -26.27
C ALA A 377 -0.81 5.97 -25.82
N LEU A 378 -0.68 5.67 -24.52
CA LEU A 378 -1.07 4.38 -23.96
C LEU A 378 -2.60 4.21 -23.93
N ALA A 379 -3.35 5.22 -23.49
CA ALA A 379 -4.82 5.17 -23.40
C ALA A 379 -5.48 4.79 -24.74
N ARG A 380 -4.93 5.30 -25.85
CA ARG A 380 -5.35 5.02 -27.23
C ARG A 380 -5.23 3.54 -27.63
N THR A 381 -4.39 2.76 -26.94
CA THR A 381 -4.24 1.31 -27.17
C THR A 381 -5.30 0.48 -26.44
N PHE A 382 -6.04 1.07 -25.50
CA PHE A 382 -7.03 0.34 -24.70
C PHE A 382 -8.22 -0.10 -25.57
N HIS A 383 -8.67 -1.33 -25.38
CA HIS A 383 -9.84 -1.88 -26.06
C HIS A 383 -11.06 -0.95 -25.83
N PRO A 384 -11.69 -0.39 -26.87
CA PRO A 384 -12.56 0.78 -26.71
C PRO A 384 -13.80 0.59 -25.83
N GLU A 385 -14.20 -0.66 -25.55
CA GLU A 385 -15.35 -0.99 -24.69
C GLU A 385 -14.95 -1.72 -23.41
N ALA A 386 -13.67 -2.07 -23.22
CA ALA A 386 -13.20 -2.64 -21.96
C ALA A 386 -13.14 -1.56 -20.88
N THR A 387 -13.45 -1.93 -19.63
CA THR A 387 -13.36 -1.05 -18.46
C THR A 387 -14.14 0.29 -18.52
N LEU A 388 -15.11 0.45 -19.43
CA LEU A 388 -16.07 1.57 -19.35
C LEU A 388 -16.93 1.40 -18.09
N ALA A 389 -16.91 2.39 -17.19
CA ALA A 389 -17.63 2.33 -15.91
C ALA A 389 -18.74 3.38 -15.82
N GLU A 390 -19.93 2.97 -15.34
CA GLU A 390 -20.99 3.91 -14.95
C GLU A 390 -20.61 4.60 -13.64
N ALA A 391 -20.64 5.93 -13.65
CA ALA A 391 -20.24 6.80 -12.55
C ALA A 391 -21.45 7.58 -11.98
N PRO A 392 -21.41 8.01 -10.71
CA PRO A 392 -22.48 8.80 -10.10
C PRO A 392 -22.60 10.23 -10.65
N THR A 393 -21.58 10.72 -11.36
CA THR A 393 -21.54 12.00 -12.07
C THR A 393 -20.49 11.97 -13.20
N GLY A 394 -20.58 12.89 -14.15
CA GLY A 394 -19.40 13.35 -14.92
C GLY A 394 -18.69 14.51 -14.22
N VAL A 395 -17.49 14.89 -14.69
CA VAL A 395 -16.71 16.03 -14.16
C VAL A 395 -16.56 17.11 -15.23
N GLY A 396 -16.86 18.37 -14.88
CA GLY A 396 -17.08 19.45 -15.84
C GLY A 396 -15.86 19.97 -16.63
N PHE A 397 -14.63 19.55 -16.32
CA PHE A 397 -13.41 20.09 -16.94
C PHE A 397 -13.27 19.71 -18.43
N CYS A 398 -13.70 18.50 -18.79
CA CYS A 398 -13.75 17.94 -20.12
C CYS A 398 -14.84 16.87 -20.14
N MET A 399 -15.96 17.14 -20.80
CA MET A 399 -17.13 16.26 -20.76
C MET A 399 -17.94 16.33 -22.06
N ALA A 400 -18.12 15.18 -22.71
CA ALA A 400 -19.12 15.06 -23.77
C ALA A 400 -20.52 14.98 -23.13
N MET A 401 -21.49 15.68 -23.72
CA MET A 401 -22.88 15.70 -23.28
C MET A 401 -23.82 15.37 -24.45
N ASN A 402 -24.76 14.46 -24.20
CA ASN A 402 -25.75 14.04 -25.18
C ASN A 402 -26.81 15.13 -25.38
N ILE A 403 -26.97 15.62 -26.61
CA ILE A 403 -27.89 16.71 -26.93
C ILE A 403 -29.36 16.37 -26.66
N ASP A 404 -29.77 15.11 -26.74
CA ASP A 404 -31.13 14.68 -26.37
C ASP A 404 -31.38 14.74 -24.86
N TYR A 405 -30.33 14.75 -24.04
CA TYR A 405 -30.42 14.96 -22.59
C TYR A 405 -30.27 16.44 -22.23
N LEU A 406 -29.41 17.20 -22.92
CA LEU A 406 -29.35 18.66 -22.79
C LEU A 406 -30.69 19.33 -23.20
N ARG A 407 -31.41 18.79 -24.19
CA ARG A 407 -32.79 19.24 -24.52
C ARG A 407 -33.80 19.07 -23.37
N LYS A 408 -33.56 18.15 -22.42
CA LYS A 408 -34.43 17.91 -21.26
C LYS A 408 -34.09 18.83 -20.08
N VAL A 409 -32.80 19.13 -19.89
CA VAL A 409 -32.28 20.05 -18.87
C VAL A 409 -31.28 20.99 -19.55
N PRO A 410 -31.74 22.11 -20.14
CA PRO A 410 -30.94 22.97 -21.03
C PRO A 410 -29.92 23.85 -20.32
N GLU A 411 -29.98 23.90 -18.98
CA GLU A 411 -29.17 24.77 -18.16
C GLU A 411 -28.65 24.03 -16.91
N PHE A 412 -27.41 24.35 -16.54
CA PHE A 412 -26.89 24.15 -15.20
C PHE A 412 -27.60 25.09 -14.20
N ASP A 413 -27.83 24.61 -12.98
CA ASP A 413 -28.63 25.33 -11.98
C ASP A 413 -27.86 26.53 -11.39
N THR A 414 -28.29 27.73 -11.73
CA THR A 414 -27.58 28.96 -11.32
C THR A 414 -27.64 29.28 -9.82
N SER A 415 -28.32 28.48 -9.00
CA SER A 415 -28.30 28.60 -7.52
C SER A 415 -26.98 28.14 -6.89
N PHE A 416 -26.16 27.35 -7.60
CA PHE A 416 -24.78 27.02 -7.21
C PHE A 416 -23.81 28.22 -7.38
N GLY A 417 -24.25 29.31 -8.03
CA GLY A 417 -23.54 30.59 -8.03
C GLY A 417 -22.46 30.69 -9.11
N ARG A 418 -21.18 30.54 -8.72
CA ARG A 418 -20.02 30.71 -9.62
C ARG A 418 -19.38 29.38 -10.07
N GLY A 419 -19.80 28.26 -9.49
CA GLY A 419 -19.35 26.91 -9.86
C GLY A 419 -19.40 25.94 -8.68
N TYR A 420 -18.94 24.70 -8.92
CA TYR A 420 -18.89 23.56 -8.00
C TYR A 420 -20.28 22.98 -7.65
N GLY A 421 -20.62 21.83 -8.24
CA GLY A 421 -21.83 21.05 -7.94
C GLY A 421 -22.94 21.15 -8.99
N GLU A 422 -22.87 22.12 -9.89
CA GLU A 422 -23.82 22.25 -11.01
C GLU A 422 -23.81 21.06 -11.97
N GLU A 423 -22.64 20.47 -12.22
CA GLU A 423 -22.49 19.28 -13.06
C GLU A 423 -23.06 18.05 -12.36
N VAL A 424 -22.85 17.94 -11.04
CA VAL A 424 -23.43 16.87 -10.20
C VAL A 424 -24.95 16.96 -10.16
N ASP A 425 -25.48 18.16 -9.96
CA ASP A 425 -26.93 18.42 -9.94
C ASP A 425 -27.58 18.15 -11.29
N TRP A 426 -26.92 18.51 -12.40
CA TRP A 426 -27.37 18.18 -13.76
C TRP A 426 -27.32 16.66 -14.00
N CYS A 427 -26.22 15.99 -13.64
CA CYS A 427 -26.08 14.54 -13.80
C CYS A 427 -27.16 13.79 -12.99
N GLN A 428 -27.36 14.12 -11.71
CA GLN A 428 -28.36 13.46 -10.87
C GLN A 428 -29.81 13.69 -11.36
N LYS A 429 -30.14 14.89 -11.87
CA LYS A 429 -31.43 15.13 -12.58
C LYS A 429 -31.60 14.23 -13.81
N ILE A 430 -30.53 14.00 -14.55
CA ILE A 430 -30.55 13.25 -15.81
C ILE A 430 -30.53 11.73 -15.56
N ARG A 431 -29.85 11.26 -14.52
CA ARG A 431 -29.87 9.89 -14.02
C ARG A 431 -31.24 9.48 -13.47
N ALA A 432 -31.97 10.41 -12.83
CA ALA A 432 -33.38 10.24 -12.50
C ALA A 432 -34.30 10.09 -13.75
N MET A 433 -33.83 10.45 -14.94
CA MET A 433 -34.47 10.22 -16.24
C MET A 433 -33.82 9.07 -17.04
N GLY A 434 -33.08 8.18 -16.37
CA GLY A 434 -32.45 7.01 -16.98
C GLY A 434 -31.25 7.33 -17.88
N GLY A 435 -30.62 8.50 -17.73
CA GLY A 435 -29.34 8.81 -18.35
C GLY A 435 -28.15 8.25 -17.57
N LYS A 436 -27.12 7.78 -18.27
CA LYS A 436 -25.87 7.27 -17.69
C LYS A 436 -24.71 8.25 -17.84
N HIS A 437 -23.77 8.20 -16.91
CA HIS A 437 -22.53 8.96 -16.94
C HIS A 437 -21.38 7.97 -16.98
N LEU A 438 -20.51 8.05 -17.98
CA LEU A 438 -19.43 7.07 -18.19
C LEU A 438 -18.05 7.68 -17.98
N GLY A 439 -17.18 6.97 -17.24
CA GLY A 439 -15.74 7.17 -17.32
C GLY A 439 -15.18 6.51 -18.58
N LEU A 440 -14.30 7.21 -19.30
CA LEU A 440 -13.63 6.72 -20.50
C LEU A 440 -12.13 6.48 -20.25
N PRO A 441 -11.70 5.22 -20.07
CA PRO A 441 -10.29 4.81 -20.01
C PRO A 441 -9.46 5.24 -21.22
N GLY A 442 -10.02 5.10 -22.42
CA GLY A 442 -9.28 5.20 -23.70
C GLY A 442 -8.95 6.62 -24.17
N LEU A 443 -8.98 7.59 -23.27
CA LEU A 443 -8.62 8.99 -23.51
C LEU A 443 -8.12 9.60 -22.20
N PHE A 444 -6.95 10.22 -22.26
CA PHE A 444 -6.42 11.05 -21.18
C PHE A 444 -6.44 12.52 -21.58
N VAL A 445 -6.90 13.41 -20.69
CA VAL A 445 -6.85 14.86 -20.91
C VAL A 445 -6.16 15.53 -19.72
N GLU A 446 -5.04 16.20 -19.99
CA GLU A 446 -4.30 16.96 -18.97
C GLU A 446 -5.09 18.21 -18.55
N HIS A 447 -5.11 18.50 -17.25
CA HIS A 447 -5.82 19.64 -16.65
C HIS A 447 -4.84 20.42 -15.78
N ARG A 448 -4.48 21.65 -16.21
CA ARG A 448 -3.37 22.42 -15.58
C ARG A 448 -3.82 23.43 -14.52
N GLY A 449 -4.91 24.18 -14.76
CA GLY A 449 -5.23 25.45 -14.07
C GLY A 449 -5.79 25.36 -12.64
N GLY A 450 -5.50 24.28 -11.90
CA GLY A 450 -5.89 24.13 -10.50
C GLY A 450 -5.26 25.12 -9.51
N GLU A 451 -4.27 25.93 -9.93
CA GLU A 451 -3.53 26.83 -9.02
C GLU A 451 -4.31 28.07 -8.54
N SER A 452 -5.26 28.60 -9.33
CA SER A 452 -5.98 29.86 -9.01
C SER A 452 -7.03 29.73 -7.88
N PHE A 453 -6.89 28.75 -6.99
CA PHE A 453 -8.01 28.20 -6.23
C PHE A 453 -7.75 27.89 -4.75
N GLY A 454 -6.69 28.46 -4.16
CA GLY A 454 -6.43 28.40 -2.71
C GLY A 454 -7.25 29.36 -1.83
N SER A 455 -8.20 30.14 -2.38
CA SER A 455 -8.92 31.16 -1.60
C SER A 455 -9.91 30.57 -0.60
N GLU A 456 -10.00 31.19 0.58
CA GLU A 456 -10.94 30.80 1.64
C GLU A 456 -12.41 30.88 1.14
N GLU A 457 -12.68 31.76 0.17
CA GLU A 457 -13.98 31.91 -0.50
C GLU A 457 -14.35 30.70 -1.36
N LYS A 458 -13.40 30.09 -2.11
CA LYS A 458 -13.67 28.84 -2.83
C LYS A 458 -14.00 27.72 -1.84
N LEU A 459 -13.22 27.58 -0.77
CA LEU A 459 -13.47 26.54 0.24
C LEU A 459 -14.85 26.71 0.91
N LYS A 460 -15.29 27.96 1.15
CA LYS A 460 -16.65 28.28 1.60
C LYS A 460 -17.72 27.93 0.55
N LEU A 461 -17.49 28.24 -0.73
CA LEU A 461 -18.42 27.95 -1.82
C LEU A 461 -18.59 26.44 -2.05
N VAL A 462 -17.48 25.69 -2.20
CA VAL A 462 -17.48 24.23 -2.34
C VAL A 462 -18.23 23.58 -1.17
N LYS A 463 -17.94 23.97 0.07
CA LYS A 463 -18.63 23.44 1.26
C LYS A 463 -20.16 23.68 1.19
N LYS A 464 -20.59 24.93 0.94
CA LYS A 464 -22.01 25.32 0.84
C LYS A 464 -22.74 24.57 -0.29
N ASN A 465 -22.06 24.33 -1.40
CA ASN A 465 -22.62 23.67 -2.56
C ASN A 465 -22.69 22.15 -2.37
N ASN A 466 -21.69 21.53 -1.75
CA ASN A 466 -21.74 20.12 -1.35
C ASN A 466 -22.85 19.88 -0.31
N GLU A 467 -23.05 20.79 0.65
CA GLU A 467 -24.20 20.78 1.58
C GLU A 467 -25.55 20.90 0.84
N THR A 468 -25.56 21.44 -0.37
CA THR A 468 -26.74 21.51 -1.25
C THR A 468 -26.92 20.24 -2.09
N ILE A 469 -25.84 19.61 -2.56
CA ILE A 469 -25.88 18.28 -3.19
C ILE A 469 -26.37 17.23 -2.20
N ALA A 470 -25.74 17.08 -1.03
CA ALA A 470 -26.14 16.08 -0.03
C ALA A 470 -27.61 16.25 0.44
N ARG A 471 -28.13 17.49 0.42
CA ARG A 471 -29.54 17.79 0.73
C ARG A 471 -30.51 17.47 -0.42
N ARG A 472 -30.10 17.68 -1.68
CA ARG A 472 -30.92 17.36 -2.87
C ARG A 472 -30.89 15.87 -3.22
N TYR A 473 -29.73 15.23 -3.03
CA TYR A 473 -29.43 13.86 -3.44
C TYR A 473 -28.80 13.06 -2.28
N PRO A 474 -29.57 12.71 -1.22
CA PRO A 474 -29.04 11.99 -0.07
C PRO A 474 -28.26 10.67 -0.31
N PRO A 475 -28.48 9.87 -1.38
CA PRO A 475 -27.64 8.70 -1.63
C PRO A 475 -26.30 9.04 -2.30
N TYR A 476 -26.14 10.23 -2.91
CA TYR A 476 -25.00 10.55 -3.78
C TYR A 476 -23.64 10.32 -3.11
N ASP A 477 -23.45 10.80 -1.88
CA ASP A 477 -22.21 10.63 -1.13
C ASP A 477 -21.84 9.13 -0.97
N MET A 478 -22.84 8.27 -0.73
CA MET A 478 -22.65 6.82 -0.63
C MET A 478 -22.36 6.17 -2.00
N GLU A 479 -22.89 6.70 -3.10
CA GLU A 479 -22.58 6.23 -4.45
C GLU A 479 -21.14 6.61 -4.85
N VAL A 480 -20.69 7.84 -4.53
CA VAL A 480 -19.31 8.28 -4.73
C VAL A 480 -18.33 7.46 -3.89
N GLN A 481 -18.61 7.26 -2.59
CA GLN A 481 -17.78 6.39 -1.76
C GLN A 481 -17.80 4.93 -2.22
N GLY A 482 -18.92 4.45 -2.78
CA GLY A 482 -19.03 3.14 -3.41
C GLY A 482 -18.16 3.00 -4.66
N PHE A 483 -18.16 4.01 -5.54
CA PHE A 483 -17.30 4.06 -6.72
C PHE A 483 -15.81 4.10 -6.34
N ILE A 484 -15.45 4.92 -5.35
CA ILE A 484 -14.06 5.04 -4.85
C ILE A 484 -13.59 3.72 -4.22
N ALA A 485 -14.43 3.06 -3.42
CA ALA A 485 -14.07 1.81 -2.74
C ALA A 485 -14.07 0.57 -3.66
N ALA A 486 -14.68 0.65 -4.84
CA ALA A 486 -14.67 -0.41 -5.85
C ALA A 486 -13.62 -0.19 -6.95
N ASP A 487 -13.22 1.06 -7.18
CA ASP A 487 -12.47 1.56 -8.34
C ASP A 487 -12.67 0.73 -9.62
N PRO A 488 -13.84 0.83 -10.28
CA PRO A 488 -14.13 0.07 -11.50
C PRO A 488 -13.22 0.43 -12.69
N LEU A 489 -12.36 1.45 -12.53
CA LEU A 489 -11.37 1.90 -13.51
C LEU A 489 -9.94 1.48 -13.14
N VAL A 490 -9.74 0.73 -12.05
CA VAL A 490 -8.42 0.37 -11.48
C VAL A 490 -7.45 -0.17 -12.52
N THR A 491 -7.90 -1.02 -13.45
CA THR A 491 -7.09 -1.60 -14.52
C THR A 491 -6.44 -0.53 -15.39
N ALA A 492 -7.24 0.44 -15.84
CA ALA A 492 -6.77 1.57 -16.64
C ALA A 492 -5.99 2.56 -15.79
N ARG A 493 -6.37 2.76 -14.51
CA ARG A 493 -5.67 3.64 -13.58
C ARG A 493 -4.26 3.14 -13.28
N VAL A 494 -4.06 1.84 -13.10
CA VAL A 494 -2.74 1.20 -12.99
C VAL A 494 -1.94 1.40 -14.28
N ALA A 495 -2.51 1.06 -15.45
CA ALA A 495 -1.83 1.22 -16.74
C ALA A 495 -1.37 2.67 -16.99
N LEU A 496 -2.24 3.65 -16.78
CA LEU A 496 -1.93 5.07 -16.93
C LEU A 496 -0.98 5.58 -15.82
N ALA A 497 -1.04 5.02 -14.61
CA ALA A 497 -0.07 5.32 -13.55
C ALA A 497 1.35 4.83 -13.89
N VAL A 498 1.49 3.70 -14.61
CA VAL A 498 2.79 3.29 -15.17
C VAL A 498 3.25 4.30 -16.22
N ALA A 499 2.43 4.62 -17.23
CA ALA A 499 2.79 5.60 -18.27
C ALA A 499 3.10 7.01 -17.72
N TRP A 500 2.43 7.43 -16.63
CA TRP A 500 2.78 8.63 -15.89
C TRP A 500 4.14 8.51 -15.22
N ALA A 501 4.37 7.46 -14.42
CA ALA A 501 5.61 7.27 -13.67
C ALA A 501 6.85 7.28 -14.59
N MET A 502 6.64 6.80 -15.81
CA MET A 502 7.58 6.64 -16.93
C MET A 502 7.87 7.85 -17.80
N SER A 503 6.98 8.85 -17.83
CA SER A 503 7.10 9.99 -18.74
C SER A 503 7.93 11.13 -18.13
N ARG A 504 8.71 10.82 -17.08
CA ARG A 504 9.55 11.76 -16.34
C ARG A 504 10.72 12.28 -17.19
N PRO A 505 10.94 13.60 -17.26
CA PRO A 505 12.16 14.17 -17.84
C PRO A 505 13.41 13.58 -17.18
N GLY A 506 14.42 13.25 -17.99
CA GLY A 506 15.71 12.73 -17.51
C GLY A 506 15.81 11.21 -17.31
N GLU A 507 14.74 10.41 -17.42
CA GLU A 507 14.86 8.94 -17.24
C GLU A 507 15.71 8.24 -18.31
N ALA A 508 15.84 8.83 -19.50
CA ALA A 508 16.78 8.39 -20.52
C ALA A 508 18.26 8.72 -20.20
N GLU A 509 18.50 9.64 -19.25
CA GLU A 509 19.83 10.10 -18.83
C GLU A 509 20.24 9.52 -17.47
N GLU A 510 19.29 9.09 -16.62
CA GLU A 510 19.57 8.41 -15.36
C GLU A 510 20.17 7.00 -15.60
N GLU A 511 21.41 6.79 -15.15
CA GLU A 511 22.15 5.51 -15.30
C GLU A 511 21.44 4.28 -14.70
N THR A 512 20.49 4.49 -13.77
CA THR A 512 19.87 3.40 -13.00
C THR A 512 18.65 2.75 -13.67
N GLY A 513 17.83 3.50 -14.42
CA GLY A 513 16.53 3.02 -14.91
C GLY A 513 15.40 3.03 -13.87
N PHE A 514 14.17 2.75 -14.30
CA PHE A 514 12.94 2.85 -13.50
C PHE A 514 12.78 1.68 -12.49
N PRO A 515 12.54 1.94 -11.18
CA PRO A 515 12.63 0.90 -10.15
C PRO A 515 11.38 0.00 -10.09
N ILE A 516 11.59 -1.30 -10.33
CA ILE A 516 10.59 -2.37 -10.27
C ILE A 516 11.00 -3.35 -9.18
N TYR A 517 10.25 -3.38 -8.07
CA TYR A 517 10.53 -4.23 -6.92
C TYR A 517 9.72 -5.53 -6.95
N VAL A 518 10.37 -6.69 -6.91
CA VAL A 518 9.72 -8.01 -6.81
C VAL A 518 9.71 -8.46 -5.36
N ALA A 519 8.53 -8.50 -4.75
CA ALA A 519 8.35 -8.70 -3.31
C ALA A 519 7.17 -9.62 -2.99
N HIS A 520 7.02 -9.97 -1.71
CA HIS A 520 5.99 -10.89 -1.22
C HIS A 520 4.93 -10.17 -0.36
N SER A 521 3.70 -10.68 -0.36
CA SER A 521 2.55 -10.08 0.33
C SER A 521 2.57 -10.20 1.88
N MET A 522 3.53 -10.92 2.45
CA MET A 522 3.44 -11.38 3.85
C MET A 522 3.98 -10.39 4.89
N GLY A 523 4.65 -9.32 4.47
CA GLY A 523 5.24 -8.32 5.35
C GLY A 523 6.47 -8.82 6.13
N GLY A 524 6.96 -8.00 7.07
CA GLY A 524 8.10 -8.33 7.94
C GLY A 524 9.34 -7.50 7.62
N GLY A 525 10.52 -8.07 7.84
CA GLY A 525 11.80 -7.36 7.68
C GLY A 525 12.12 -6.94 6.24
N ALA A 526 11.79 -7.79 5.25
CA ALA A 526 11.97 -7.47 3.84
C ALA A 526 11.03 -6.33 3.39
N GLU A 527 9.77 -6.35 3.82
CA GLU A 527 8.82 -5.28 3.52
C GLU A 527 9.27 -3.95 4.13
N LYS A 528 9.70 -3.91 5.40
CA LYS A 528 10.21 -2.67 6.02
C LYS A 528 11.46 -2.12 5.33
N TYR A 529 12.27 -2.97 4.72
CA TYR A 529 13.41 -2.56 3.90
C TYR A 529 12.95 -1.98 2.54
N LEU A 530 11.98 -2.63 1.89
CA LEU A 530 11.35 -2.16 0.66
C LEU A 530 10.64 -0.80 0.87
N GLU A 531 9.86 -0.65 1.93
CA GLU A 531 9.18 0.60 2.31
C GLU A 531 10.18 1.76 2.44
N ARG A 532 11.31 1.56 3.14
CA ARG A 532 12.38 2.56 3.27
C ARG A 532 13.04 2.91 1.93
N ARG A 533 13.21 1.93 1.03
CA ARG A 533 13.79 2.18 -0.30
C ARG A 533 12.83 2.95 -1.20
N ILE A 534 11.54 2.61 -1.18
CA ILE A 534 10.48 3.38 -1.84
C ILE A 534 10.40 4.80 -1.25
N GLU A 535 10.50 4.96 0.08
CA GLU A 535 10.56 6.29 0.73
C GLU A 535 11.76 7.11 0.22
N THR A 536 12.92 6.47 0.02
CA THR A 536 14.13 7.11 -0.55
C THR A 536 13.96 7.49 -2.02
N ASP A 537 13.29 6.66 -2.83
CA ASP A 537 12.94 6.98 -4.22
C ASP A 537 11.95 8.16 -4.25
N LEU A 538 10.91 8.12 -3.42
CA LEU A 538 9.90 9.17 -3.30
C LEU A 538 10.52 10.50 -2.85
N ASP A 539 11.44 10.53 -1.88
CA ASP A 539 12.13 11.76 -1.48
C ASP A 539 12.84 12.43 -2.66
N ARG A 540 13.43 11.64 -3.55
CA ARG A 540 14.04 12.08 -4.83
C ARG A 540 13.01 12.45 -5.92
N GLY A 541 11.72 12.38 -5.63
CA GLY A 541 10.63 12.63 -6.58
C GLY A 541 10.41 11.48 -7.58
N ARG A 542 10.98 10.30 -7.33
CA ARG A 542 10.85 9.11 -8.18
C ARG A 542 9.69 8.25 -7.66
N PRO A 543 8.64 7.97 -8.47
CA PRO A 543 7.70 6.90 -8.17
C PRO A 543 8.38 5.53 -8.33
N SER A 544 7.80 4.50 -7.71
CA SER A 544 8.29 3.12 -7.77
C SER A 544 7.17 2.16 -8.14
N LEU A 545 7.51 1.06 -8.82
CA LEU A 545 6.58 -0.04 -9.10
C LEU A 545 6.91 -1.25 -8.22
N VAL A 546 5.88 -1.95 -7.75
CA VAL A 546 6.02 -3.20 -6.99
C VAL A 546 5.22 -4.32 -7.66
N LEU A 547 5.87 -5.43 -7.95
CA LEU A 547 5.27 -6.71 -8.30
C LEU A 547 5.20 -7.56 -7.03
N ARG A 548 4.01 -7.62 -6.41
CA ARG A 548 3.79 -8.41 -5.21
C ARG A 548 3.30 -9.82 -5.54
N LEU A 549 3.92 -10.79 -4.89
CA LEU A 549 3.69 -12.23 -5.06
C LEU A 549 3.06 -12.86 -3.81
N GLY A 550 2.40 -14.01 -3.99
CA GLY A 550 1.76 -14.76 -2.90
C GLY A 550 0.54 -14.06 -2.30
N GLY A 551 -0.16 -13.24 -3.07
CA GLY A 551 -1.48 -12.69 -2.73
C GLY A 551 -2.61 -13.70 -3.01
N PRO A 552 -3.86 -13.23 -3.18
CA PRO A 552 -4.98 -14.08 -3.63
C PRO A 552 -4.85 -14.51 -5.10
N SER A 553 -4.13 -13.69 -5.89
CA SER A 553 -3.68 -13.96 -7.25
C SER A 553 -2.16 -13.93 -7.29
N ARG A 554 -1.57 -14.52 -8.33
CA ARG A 554 -0.12 -14.62 -8.51
C ARG A 554 0.56 -13.24 -8.50
N TRP A 555 0.02 -12.29 -9.25
CA TRP A 555 0.60 -10.96 -9.42
C TRP A 555 -0.33 -9.89 -8.85
N GLN A 556 0.22 -8.99 -8.04
CA GLN A 556 -0.38 -7.70 -7.71
C GLN A 556 0.60 -6.60 -8.14
N VAL A 557 0.19 -5.78 -9.11
CA VAL A 557 0.97 -4.68 -9.68
C VAL A 557 0.60 -3.40 -8.95
N GLU A 558 1.57 -2.73 -8.35
CA GLU A 558 1.37 -1.49 -7.59
C GLU A 558 2.25 -0.36 -8.13
N VAL A 559 1.69 0.84 -8.30
CA VAL A 559 2.47 2.07 -8.51
C VAL A 559 2.39 2.90 -7.24
N VAL A 560 3.54 3.30 -6.71
CA VAL A 560 3.68 4.09 -5.48
C VAL A 560 4.24 5.47 -5.81
N SER A 561 3.57 6.52 -5.32
CA SER A 561 3.87 7.92 -5.65
C SER A 561 3.56 8.85 -4.46
N LYS A 562 3.97 10.13 -4.54
CA LYS A 562 3.55 11.16 -3.55
C LYS A 562 2.05 11.46 -3.61
N ALA A 563 1.36 11.15 -4.71
CA ALA A 563 -0.09 11.27 -4.84
C ALA A 563 -0.84 10.10 -4.18
N GLY A 564 -0.16 8.98 -3.91
CA GLY A 564 -0.75 7.78 -3.31
C GLY A 564 -0.21 6.48 -3.92
N ARG A 565 -0.82 5.36 -3.54
CA ARG A 565 -0.60 4.03 -4.11
C ARG A 565 -1.84 3.59 -4.88
N VAL A 566 -1.66 3.07 -6.09
CA VAL A 566 -2.71 2.39 -6.87
C VAL A 566 -2.26 0.96 -7.15
N ALA A 567 -3.16 -0.01 -7.05
CA ALA A 567 -2.82 -1.43 -7.14
C ALA A 567 -3.94 -2.27 -7.77
N GLY A 568 -3.57 -3.21 -8.63
CA GLY A 568 -4.47 -4.18 -9.26
C GLY A 568 -3.87 -5.59 -9.27
N MET A 569 -4.70 -6.63 -9.24
CA MET A 569 -4.24 -8.04 -9.22
C MET A 569 -4.63 -8.83 -10.49
N THR A 570 -3.80 -9.79 -10.89
CA THR A 570 -4.04 -10.68 -12.05
C THR A 570 -3.30 -12.02 -11.90
N GLU A 571 -3.79 -13.05 -12.60
CA GLU A 571 -3.02 -14.28 -12.84
C GLU A 571 -2.22 -14.23 -14.15
N ASP A 572 -2.60 -13.33 -15.06
CA ASP A 572 -2.12 -13.26 -16.44
C ASP A 572 -0.76 -12.56 -16.53
N TRP A 573 0.26 -13.33 -16.94
CA TRP A 573 1.63 -12.84 -17.11
C TRP A 573 1.83 -12.01 -18.39
N ASP A 574 1.15 -12.35 -19.49
CA ASP A 574 1.24 -11.56 -20.73
C ASP A 574 0.58 -10.19 -20.55
N PHE A 575 -0.44 -10.10 -19.70
CA PHE A 575 -1.00 -8.82 -19.24
C PHE A 575 -0.01 -8.00 -18.40
N VAL A 576 0.72 -8.62 -17.47
CA VAL A 576 1.78 -7.93 -16.69
C VAL A 576 2.91 -7.44 -17.61
N LYS A 577 3.34 -8.24 -18.60
CA LYS A 577 4.32 -7.80 -19.60
C LYS A 577 3.83 -6.59 -20.40
N ARG A 578 2.57 -6.59 -20.86
CA ARG A 578 1.97 -5.44 -21.58
C ARG A 578 1.85 -4.18 -20.72
N LEU A 579 1.54 -4.30 -19.43
CA LEU A 579 1.60 -3.17 -18.49
C LEU A 579 3.01 -2.58 -18.34
N LEU A 580 4.06 -3.41 -18.50
CA LEU A 580 5.47 -3.03 -18.35
C LEU A 580 6.20 -2.85 -19.70
N GLU A 581 5.51 -3.02 -20.83
CA GLU A 581 6.04 -2.83 -22.18
C GLU A 581 6.47 -1.38 -22.46
N PRO A 582 5.77 -0.34 -21.96
CA PRO A 582 6.26 1.04 -22.03
C PRO A 582 7.63 1.26 -21.36
N VAL A 583 8.08 0.37 -20.46
CA VAL A 583 9.30 0.55 -19.65
C VAL A 583 10.57 0.38 -20.46
N SER A 584 10.97 1.50 -21.08
CA SER A 584 12.16 1.68 -21.91
C SER A 584 13.48 1.37 -21.23
N ARG A 585 13.57 1.57 -19.90
CA ARG A 585 14.73 1.15 -19.09
C ARG A 585 14.31 0.77 -17.68
N ARG A 586 14.51 -0.49 -17.32
CA ARG A 586 14.09 -1.10 -16.04
C ARG A 586 15.27 -1.26 -15.08
N HIS A 587 15.01 -1.02 -13.80
CA HIS A 587 15.83 -1.44 -12.67
C HIS A 587 15.07 -2.49 -11.87
N LEU A 588 15.25 -3.76 -12.22
CA LEU A 588 14.55 -4.86 -11.58
C LEU A 588 15.27 -5.24 -10.27
N VAL A 589 14.55 -5.23 -9.16
CA VAL A 589 15.10 -5.54 -7.84
C VAL A 589 14.34 -6.72 -7.28
N TYR A 590 14.96 -7.91 -7.32
CA TYR A 590 14.42 -9.07 -6.63
C TYR A 590 14.65 -8.92 -5.12
N SER A 591 13.59 -8.93 -4.33
CA SER A 591 13.65 -8.90 -2.86
C SER A 591 13.27 -10.25 -2.24
N CYS A 592 12.09 -10.77 -2.59
CA CYS A 592 11.56 -12.02 -2.02
C CYS A 592 10.36 -12.53 -2.84
N ALA A 593 10.32 -13.82 -3.12
CA ALA A 593 9.18 -14.51 -3.76
C ALA A 593 8.54 -15.62 -2.90
N VAL A 594 8.87 -15.69 -1.60
CA VAL A 594 8.32 -16.71 -0.69
C VAL A 594 6.80 -16.54 -0.57
N GLY A 595 6.08 -17.44 -1.24
CA GLY A 595 4.62 -17.43 -1.33
C GLY A 595 4.06 -17.52 -2.75
N ASP A 596 4.86 -17.33 -3.80
CA ASP A 596 4.43 -17.53 -5.19
C ASP A 596 3.90 -18.98 -5.42
N PRO A 597 2.83 -19.16 -6.22
CA PRO A 597 2.26 -20.48 -6.49
C PRO A 597 3.09 -21.37 -7.43
N ASP A 598 3.94 -20.83 -8.30
CA ASP A 598 4.84 -21.61 -9.16
C ASP A 598 6.26 -20.99 -9.29
N PRO A 599 7.01 -20.97 -8.19
CA PRO A 599 8.27 -20.21 -8.09
C PRO A 599 9.42 -20.81 -8.92
N ALA A 600 9.19 -21.94 -9.61
CA ALA A 600 10.12 -22.52 -10.57
C ALA A 600 10.07 -21.79 -11.93
N GLU A 601 8.93 -21.21 -12.32
CA GLU A 601 8.81 -20.39 -13.54
C GLU A 601 9.31 -18.96 -13.35
N LEU A 602 9.24 -18.45 -12.11
CA LEU A 602 9.47 -17.03 -11.82
C LEU A 602 10.81 -16.49 -12.37
N PRO A 603 11.96 -17.21 -12.31
CA PRO A 603 13.19 -16.72 -12.94
C PRO A 603 13.05 -16.46 -14.44
N GLY A 604 12.29 -17.29 -15.16
CA GLY A 604 12.00 -17.09 -16.58
C GLY A 604 11.17 -15.83 -16.83
N HIS A 605 10.11 -15.63 -16.06
CA HIS A 605 9.29 -14.41 -16.11
C HIS A 605 10.12 -13.14 -15.79
N LEU A 606 11.00 -13.18 -14.79
CA LEU A 606 11.87 -12.04 -14.46
C LEU A 606 12.93 -11.78 -15.54
N LEU A 607 13.38 -12.81 -16.26
CA LEU A 607 14.26 -12.67 -17.43
C LEU A 607 13.53 -12.13 -18.66
N GLU A 608 12.26 -12.50 -18.88
CA GLU A 608 11.42 -11.96 -19.96
C GLU A 608 11.19 -10.43 -19.85
N LEU A 609 11.29 -9.86 -18.64
CA LEU A 609 11.22 -8.41 -18.44
C LEU A 609 12.53 -7.67 -18.77
N LEU A 610 13.68 -8.35 -18.92
CA LEU A 610 14.99 -7.68 -18.95
C LEU A 610 15.55 -7.56 -20.36
N GLY A 611 15.55 -6.34 -20.90
CA GLY A 611 16.29 -5.97 -22.10
C GLY A 611 17.81 -5.84 -21.87
N GLU A 612 18.52 -5.44 -22.92
CA GLU A 612 19.99 -5.26 -22.90
C GLU A 612 20.42 -4.06 -22.05
N THR A 613 19.63 -2.99 -22.00
CA THR A 613 19.88 -1.74 -21.27
C THR A 613 19.37 -1.71 -19.83
N ASP A 614 18.61 -2.75 -19.44
CA ASP A 614 18.00 -2.90 -18.13
C ASP A 614 19.02 -3.40 -17.10
N THR A 615 18.76 -3.20 -15.81
CA THR A 615 19.62 -3.68 -14.72
C THR A 615 18.85 -4.56 -13.74
N LEU A 616 19.56 -5.49 -13.09
CA LEU A 616 19.01 -6.47 -12.15
C LEU A 616 19.85 -6.54 -10.86
N GLU A 617 19.25 -6.17 -9.73
CA GLU A 617 19.80 -6.38 -8.39
C GLU A 617 19.06 -7.53 -7.69
N VAL A 618 19.77 -8.53 -7.18
CA VAL A 618 19.18 -9.66 -6.42
C VAL A 618 19.53 -9.50 -4.95
N LEU A 619 18.52 -9.29 -4.10
CA LEU A 619 18.67 -9.16 -2.66
C LEU A 619 18.37 -10.51 -1.98
N PHE A 620 19.31 -11.04 -1.21
CA PHE A 620 19.13 -12.30 -0.48
C PHE A 620 18.51 -12.07 0.90
N HIS A 621 17.24 -11.63 0.93
CA HIS A 621 16.48 -11.53 2.18
C HIS A 621 16.11 -12.91 2.76
N ASP A 622 16.10 -13.94 1.90
CA ASP A 622 15.99 -15.35 2.23
C ASP A 622 16.89 -16.17 1.28
N PHE A 623 16.90 -17.49 1.45
CA PHE A 623 17.66 -18.40 0.59
C PHE A 623 16.79 -19.12 -0.47
N PHE A 624 15.60 -18.60 -0.79
CA PHE A 624 14.71 -19.20 -1.79
C PHE A 624 15.37 -19.34 -3.17
N PRO A 625 16.17 -18.38 -3.68
CA PRO A 625 16.90 -18.57 -4.93
C PRO A 625 17.93 -19.71 -4.93
N LEU A 626 18.30 -20.26 -3.78
CA LEU A 626 19.28 -21.37 -3.66
C LEU A 626 18.59 -22.73 -3.57
N THR A 627 17.36 -22.76 -3.03
CA THR A 627 16.60 -23.98 -2.70
C THR A 627 15.13 -23.63 -2.36
N PRO A 628 14.13 -24.47 -2.74
CA PRO A 628 12.74 -24.31 -2.32
C PRO A 628 12.54 -24.25 -0.79
N SER A 629 13.36 -25.00 -0.03
CA SER A 629 13.55 -24.76 1.40
C SER A 629 14.35 -23.47 1.58
N TYR A 630 13.65 -22.33 1.57
CA TYR A 630 14.21 -20.98 1.74
C TYR A 630 14.89 -20.76 3.11
N THR A 631 14.72 -21.73 4.03
CA THR A 631 15.35 -21.75 5.35
C THR A 631 16.59 -22.64 5.44
N LEU A 632 17.03 -23.27 4.34
CA LEU A 632 18.13 -24.26 4.30
C LEU A 632 17.93 -25.47 5.24
N LEU A 633 16.69 -25.77 5.62
CA LEU A 633 16.37 -26.92 6.50
C LEU A 633 16.03 -28.15 5.65
N ASP A 634 16.56 -29.31 6.06
CA ASP A 634 16.14 -30.64 5.60
C ASP A 634 14.67 -30.91 6.03
N SER A 635 14.07 -31.98 5.53
CA SER A 635 12.65 -32.34 5.76
C SER A 635 12.33 -32.83 7.19
N ASP A 636 13.34 -33.13 7.99
CA ASP A 636 13.22 -33.31 9.45
C ASP A 636 13.24 -31.98 10.22
N GLY A 637 13.65 -30.90 9.56
CA GLY A 637 13.71 -29.54 10.07
C GLY A 637 15.07 -29.10 10.61
N CYS A 638 16.14 -29.86 10.38
CA CYS A 638 17.49 -29.53 10.82
C CYS A 638 18.33 -28.83 9.73
N TYR A 639 19.27 -27.98 10.14
CA TYR A 639 20.24 -27.31 9.26
C TYR A 639 21.57 -28.08 9.28
N ARG A 640 22.00 -28.63 8.14
CA ARG A 640 23.20 -29.49 8.05
C ARG A 640 24.28 -28.87 7.15
N GLY A 641 24.59 -27.60 7.40
CA GLY A 641 25.51 -26.80 6.59
C GLY A 641 24.90 -26.37 5.24
N PRO A 642 25.69 -25.75 4.35
CA PRO A 642 25.22 -25.33 3.03
C PRO A 642 24.56 -26.44 2.23
N VAL A 643 23.58 -26.06 1.41
CA VAL A 643 22.91 -26.96 0.49
C VAL A 643 23.78 -27.11 -0.76
N THR A 644 24.30 -28.30 -0.99
CA THR A 644 25.09 -28.71 -2.16
C THR A 644 24.25 -29.52 -3.14
N ASP A 645 24.69 -29.68 -4.38
CA ASP A 645 23.86 -30.32 -5.44
C ASP A 645 23.62 -31.83 -5.21
N ASP A 646 24.42 -32.47 -4.35
CA ASP A 646 24.25 -33.85 -3.88
C ASP A 646 23.27 -33.97 -2.69
N ARG A 647 22.69 -32.87 -2.20
CA ARG A 647 21.69 -32.88 -1.12
C ARG A 647 20.36 -33.50 -1.59
N THR A 648 20.16 -34.79 -1.30
CA THR A 648 18.99 -35.56 -1.75
C THR A 648 17.70 -35.38 -0.93
N ASP A 649 17.69 -34.54 0.11
CA ASP A 649 16.51 -34.40 0.97
C ASP A 649 15.30 -33.78 0.25
N SER A 650 14.10 -34.22 0.64
CA SER A 650 12.85 -33.86 -0.03
C SER A 650 12.43 -32.39 0.12
N ALA A 651 12.94 -31.64 1.09
CA ALA A 651 12.67 -30.22 1.28
C ALA A 651 13.33 -29.33 0.22
N HIS A 652 14.38 -29.82 -0.45
CA HIS A 652 15.10 -29.08 -1.50
C HIS A 652 14.53 -29.30 -2.91
N GLY A 653 13.39 -29.99 -3.03
CA GLY A 653 12.59 -30.06 -4.24
C GLY A 653 11.18 -29.51 -4.02
N ILE A 654 10.48 -29.18 -5.12
CA ILE A 654 9.11 -28.65 -5.07
C ILE A 654 8.21 -29.34 -6.11
N GLN A 655 6.90 -29.30 -5.88
CA GLN A 655 5.91 -29.71 -6.87
C GLN A 655 5.18 -28.47 -7.39
N ARG A 656 5.20 -28.29 -8.72
CA ARG A 656 4.50 -27.23 -9.45
C ARG A 656 2.97 -27.47 -9.44
N PRO A 657 2.12 -26.45 -9.74
CA PRO A 657 0.67 -26.59 -9.71
C PRO A 657 0.07 -27.64 -10.67
N ASP A 658 0.76 -27.91 -11.78
CA ASP A 658 0.42 -28.96 -12.76
C ASP A 658 0.69 -30.38 -12.23
N GLY A 659 1.45 -30.51 -11.15
CA GLY A 659 1.90 -31.78 -10.56
C GLY A 659 3.32 -32.17 -10.90
N THR A 660 4.03 -31.43 -11.77
CA THR A 660 5.43 -31.69 -12.13
C THR A 660 6.35 -31.47 -10.92
N ARG A 661 7.28 -32.40 -10.67
CA ARG A 661 8.28 -32.26 -9.61
C ARG A 661 9.53 -31.60 -10.19
N VAL A 662 10.03 -30.57 -9.50
CA VAL A 662 11.29 -29.88 -9.77
C VAL A 662 12.32 -30.30 -8.72
N THR A 663 13.49 -30.74 -9.17
CA THR A 663 14.65 -31.09 -8.34
C THR A 663 15.48 -29.86 -7.97
N LEU A 664 16.39 -30.01 -7.00
CA LEU A 664 17.33 -28.96 -6.61
C LEU A 664 18.21 -28.49 -7.81
N ALA A 665 18.64 -29.41 -8.67
CA ALA A 665 19.45 -29.09 -9.84
C ALA A 665 18.66 -28.28 -10.89
N GLU A 666 17.40 -28.65 -11.17
CA GLU A 666 16.52 -27.88 -12.07
C GLU A 666 16.18 -26.49 -11.50
N TRP A 667 15.94 -26.41 -10.18
CA TRP A 667 15.75 -25.15 -9.47
C TRP A 667 16.98 -24.22 -9.61
N ARG A 668 18.18 -24.76 -9.39
CA ARG A 668 19.45 -24.03 -9.54
C ARG A 668 19.77 -23.67 -10.97
N GLY A 669 19.35 -24.47 -11.95
CA GLY A 669 19.41 -24.09 -13.37
C GLY A 669 18.55 -22.85 -13.65
N ALA A 670 17.28 -22.86 -13.21
CA ALA A 670 16.36 -21.74 -13.43
C ALA A 670 16.78 -20.45 -12.70
N TRP A 671 17.05 -20.53 -11.39
CA TRP A 671 17.47 -19.37 -10.60
C TRP A 671 18.91 -18.93 -10.94
N GLY A 672 19.79 -19.86 -11.30
CA GLY A 672 21.16 -19.58 -11.76
C GLY A 672 21.19 -18.73 -13.03
N ALA A 673 20.26 -18.92 -13.97
CA ALA A 673 20.13 -18.04 -15.14
C ALA A 673 19.82 -16.58 -14.75
N LEU A 674 19.02 -16.37 -13.70
CA LEU A 674 18.75 -15.04 -13.15
C LEU A 674 20.00 -14.46 -12.44
N MET A 675 20.76 -15.28 -11.71
CA MET A 675 22.05 -14.87 -11.11
C MET A 675 23.10 -14.53 -12.18
N ALA A 676 23.09 -15.24 -13.32
CA ALA A 676 23.95 -14.98 -14.46
C ALA A 676 23.61 -13.64 -15.14
N ARG A 677 22.32 -13.26 -15.20
CA ARG A 677 21.87 -11.93 -15.70
C ARG A 677 22.05 -10.78 -14.70
N ALA A 678 22.06 -11.05 -13.40
CA ALA A 678 22.13 -10.02 -12.36
C ALA A 678 23.43 -9.19 -12.42
N ASP A 679 23.32 -7.89 -12.18
CA ASP A 679 24.46 -6.97 -12.09
C ASP A 679 25.09 -6.98 -10.69
N ALA A 680 24.28 -7.21 -9.65
CA ALA A 680 24.74 -7.35 -8.27
C ALA A 680 23.93 -8.41 -7.48
N LEU A 681 24.65 -9.19 -6.67
CA LEU A 681 24.10 -10.20 -5.76
C LEU A 681 24.29 -9.72 -4.31
N VAL A 682 23.28 -9.09 -3.72
CA VAL A 682 23.41 -8.38 -2.44
C VAL A 682 23.07 -9.28 -1.26
N VAL A 683 24.06 -9.47 -0.38
CA VAL A 683 23.97 -10.31 0.82
C VAL A 683 24.10 -9.46 2.09
N PHE A 684 23.43 -9.87 3.17
CA PHE A 684 23.30 -9.07 4.39
C PHE A 684 24.21 -9.53 5.54
N SER A 685 24.97 -10.61 5.35
CA SER A 685 25.89 -11.19 6.34
C SER A 685 26.97 -12.06 5.67
N ASP A 686 28.06 -12.32 6.40
CA ASP A 686 29.15 -13.20 5.95
C ASP A 686 28.67 -14.66 5.75
N ASP A 687 27.73 -15.13 6.58
CA ASP A 687 27.08 -16.43 6.39
C ASP A 687 26.29 -16.45 5.07
N SER A 688 25.48 -15.41 4.79
CA SER A 688 24.76 -15.31 3.52
C SER A 688 25.68 -15.33 2.30
N HIS A 689 26.84 -14.66 2.38
CA HIS A 689 27.87 -14.73 1.35
C HIS A 689 28.35 -16.17 1.15
N LEU A 690 28.60 -16.92 2.24
CA LEU A 690 29.02 -18.32 2.17
C LEU A 690 27.93 -19.23 1.56
N GLN A 691 26.66 -19.05 1.93
CA GLN A 691 25.55 -19.84 1.35
C GLN A 691 25.41 -19.60 -0.15
N VAL A 692 25.43 -18.33 -0.59
CA VAL A 692 25.27 -17.98 -2.02
C VAL A 692 26.50 -18.43 -2.82
N SER A 693 27.72 -18.27 -2.30
CA SER A 693 28.94 -18.80 -2.93
C SER A 693 28.92 -20.32 -3.10
N ALA A 694 28.33 -21.06 -2.15
CA ALA A 694 28.23 -22.52 -2.21
C ALA A 694 27.17 -23.03 -3.22
N ALA A 695 26.16 -22.21 -3.52
CA ALA A 695 25.13 -22.53 -4.51
C ALA A 695 25.47 -22.02 -5.93
N TYR A 696 26.17 -20.89 -6.04
CA TYR A 696 26.46 -20.19 -7.29
C TYR A 696 27.94 -19.73 -7.37
N PRO A 697 28.91 -20.67 -7.36
CA PRO A 697 30.35 -20.34 -7.29
C PRO A 697 30.82 -19.47 -8.47
N ASP A 698 30.33 -19.76 -9.69
CA ASP A 698 30.65 -19.01 -10.91
C ASP A 698 30.12 -17.55 -10.91
N HIS A 699 29.34 -17.17 -9.90
CA HIS A 699 28.77 -15.84 -9.73
C HIS A 699 29.21 -15.15 -8.43
N ALA A 700 30.09 -15.78 -7.63
CA ALA A 700 30.59 -15.22 -6.39
C ALA A 700 31.29 -13.86 -6.57
N GLY A 701 31.89 -13.60 -7.75
CA GLY A 701 32.47 -12.30 -8.10
C GLY A 701 31.47 -11.14 -8.22
N LYS A 702 30.16 -11.41 -8.18
CA LYS A 702 29.08 -10.40 -8.16
C LYS A 702 28.54 -10.12 -6.74
N LEU A 703 29.08 -10.77 -5.71
CA LEU A 703 28.56 -10.66 -4.34
C LEU A 703 28.91 -9.30 -3.72
N VAL A 704 27.90 -8.65 -3.16
CA VAL A 704 28.01 -7.35 -2.49
C VAL A 704 27.48 -7.48 -1.07
N LEU A 705 28.38 -7.47 -0.08
CA LEU A 705 28.00 -7.46 1.33
C LEU A 705 27.52 -6.05 1.74
N ARG A 706 26.22 -5.91 2.03
CA ARG A 706 25.57 -4.64 2.41
C ARG A 706 24.65 -4.85 3.62
N PRO A 707 25.19 -4.97 4.85
CA PRO A 707 24.39 -5.28 6.05
C PRO A 707 23.24 -4.31 6.31
N HIS A 708 22.16 -4.78 6.93
CA HIS A 708 21.00 -3.94 7.26
C HIS A 708 21.29 -2.99 8.43
N GLU A 709 20.79 -1.76 8.31
CA GLU A 709 20.73 -0.81 9.42
C GLU A 709 19.53 -1.07 10.33
N MET A 710 19.61 -0.60 11.58
CA MET A 710 18.50 -0.69 12.52
C MET A 710 17.26 0.09 12.04
N LEU A 711 16.08 -0.49 12.32
CA LEU A 711 14.79 0.08 11.92
C LEU A 711 14.37 1.27 12.80
N ALA A 712 14.75 1.24 14.07
CA ALA A 712 14.54 2.32 15.04
C ALA A 712 15.65 2.33 16.09
N ARG A 713 15.79 3.44 16.83
CA ARG A 713 16.69 3.51 17.99
C ARG A 713 16.11 2.69 19.14
N VAL A 714 16.84 1.65 19.54
CA VAL A 714 16.50 0.80 20.70
C VAL A 714 16.99 1.48 21.99
N PRO A 715 16.18 1.49 23.08
CA PRO A 715 16.63 1.95 24.39
C PRO A 715 17.54 0.92 25.06
N ARG A 716 18.59 1.37 25.76
CA ARG A 716 19.31 0.51 26.71
C ARG A 716 18.44 0.21 27.91
N LEU A 717 18.57 -1.01 28.43
CA LEU A 717 17.85 -1.52 29.59
C LEU A 717 18.80 -1.62 30.80
N VAL A 718 18.21 -1.57 31.99
CA VAL A 718 18.90 -1.86 33.25
C VAL A 718 18.29 -3.16 33.79
N PRO A 719 19.10 -4.20 34.07
CA PRO A 719 18.57 -5.44 34.65
C PRO A 719 18.04 -5.18 36.07
N PRO A 720 17.01 -5.92 36.52
CA PRO A 720 16.48 -5.78 37.88
C PRO A 720 17.50 -6.16 38.94
N GLU A 721 17.58 -5.40 40.04
CA GLU A 721 18.51 -5.62 41.15
C GLU A 721 18.24 -6.92 41.94
N ALA A 722 17.01 -7.45 41.88
CA ALA A 722 16.62 -8.67 42.57
C ALA A 722 15.46 -9.38 41.85
N GLY A 723 15.55 -10.72 41.76
CA GLY A 723 14.54 -11.58 41.15
C GLY A 723 15.15 -12.91 40.67
N PRO A 724 14.34 -13.83 40.11
CA PRO A 724 14.86 -14.92 39.29
C PRO A 724 15.44 -14.37 37.99
N ARG A 725 16.52 -14.99 37.50
CA ARG A 725 17.10 -14.70 36.19
C ARG A 725 16.06 -15.06 35.11
N THR A 726 15.58 -14.05 34.40
CA THR A 726 14.45 -14.17 33.48
C THR A 726 14.91 -13.94 32.05
N VAL A 727 14.94 -15.04 31.31
CA VAL A 727 15.32 -15.08 29.90
C VAL A 727 14.10 -14.74 29.06
N ALA A 728 14.24 -13.79 28.14
CA ALA A 728 13.19 -13.37 27.23
C ALA A 728 13.49 -13.79 25.78
N VAL A 729 12.55 -14.50 25.16
CA VAL A 729 12.58 -14.82 23.73
C VAL A 729 11.91 -13.70 22.96
N LEU A 730 12.63 -13.06 22.03
CA LEU A 730 12.15 -11.89 21.30
C LEU A 730 11.74 -12.22 19.86
N GLY A 731 10.52 -11.85 19.48
CA GLY A 731 10.00 -11.93 18.12
C GLY A 731 8.88 -12.94 17.91
N ASN A 732 8.38 -13.01 16.68
CA ASN A 732 7.36 -13.97 16.26
C ASN A 732 8.03 -15.32 15.88
N ILE A 733 7.95 -16.29 16.77
CA ILE A 733 8.70 -17.56 16.74
C ILE A 733 7.94 -18.65 15.98
N GLY A 734 8.28 -18.83 14.70
CA GLY A 734 7.97 -20.02 13.92
C GLY A 734 8.87 -21.22 14.28
N TYR A 735 8.60 -22.39 13.71
CA TYR A 735 9.41 -23.59 13.93
C TYR A 735 10.91 -23.35 13.67
N GLN A 736 11.25 -22.83 12.50
CA GLN A 736 12.61 -22.48 12.08
C GLN A 736 13.28 -21.44 13.00
N LYS A 737 12.48 -20.54 13.62
CA LYS A 737 12.95 -19.58 14.62
C LYS A 737 13.08 -20.16 16.04
N GLY A 738 12.98 -21.49 16.20
CA GLY A 738 13.22 -22.19 17.45
C GLY A 738 12.00 -22.50 18.29
N ALA A 739 10.78 -22.53 17.74
CA ALA A 739 9.57 -22.75 18.53
C ALA A 739 9.60 -24.07 19.35
N ALA A 740 10.23 -25.12 18.81
CA ALA A 740 10.50 -26.36 19.55
C ALA A 740 11.46 -26.12 20.73
N VAL A 741 12.61 -25.47 20.48
CA VAL A 741 13.62 -25.13 21.50
C VAL A 741 13.01 -24.34 22.65
N VAL A 742 12.12 -23.38 22.39
CA VAL A 742 11.41 -22.63 23.45
C VAL A 742 10.48 -23.53 24.28
N ALA A 743 9.72 -24.41 23.62
CA ALA A 743 8.79 -25.32 24.29
C ALA A 743 9.50 -26.43 25.07
N ASP A 744 10.72 -26.80 24.70
CA ASP A 744 11.56 -27.76 25.42
C ASP A 744 12.34 -27.10 26.55
N LEU A 745 12.99 -25.95 26.30
CA LEU A 745 13.69 -25.17 27.32
C LEU A 745 12.73 -24.75 28.46
N GLY A 746 11.50 -24.32 28.11
CA GLY A 746 10.48 -24.02 29.11
C GLY A 746 10.13 -25.21 30.00
N ARG A 747 10.12 -26.44 29.45
CA ARG A 747 9.86 -27.67 30.22
C ARG A 747 11.04 -28.12 31.07
N LEU A 748 12.27 -27.78 30.68
CA LEU A 748 13.46 -27.99 31.50
C LEU A 748 13.51 -26.99 32.67
N ILE A 749 13.20 -25.72 32.40
CA ILE A 749 13.18 -24.64 33.41
C ILE A 749 12.09 -24.85 34.47
N GLU A 750 11.01 -25.59 34.19
CA GLU A 750 10.01 -25.98 35.22
C GLU A 750 10.61 -26.81 36.39
N SER A 751 11.80 -27.40 36.21
CA SER A 751 12.55 -28.08 37.27
C SER A 751 13.73 -27.28 37.84
N GLU A 752 14.05 -26.11 37.30
CA GLU A 752 15.19 -25.28 37.72
C GLU A 752 14.75 -24.23 38.76
N GLN A 753 15.55 -24.02 39.81
CA GLN A 753 15.32 -22.91 40.74
C GLN A 753 16.11 -21.67 40.30
N GLY A 754 15.46 -20.50 40.35
CA GLY A 754 16.09 -19.21 40.06
C GLY A 754 16.14 -18.81 38.58
N LEU A 755 15.75 -19.69 37.64
CA LEU A 755 15.55 -19.37 36.22
C LEU A 755 14.06 -19.20 35.89
N SER A 756 13.73 -18.32 34.95
CA SER A 756 12.41 -18.21 34.35
C SER A 756 12.50 -17.83 32.86
N LEU A 757 11.42 -18.07 32.10
CA LEU A 757 11.38 -17.87 30.64
C LEU A 757 10.09 -17.15 30.24
N VAL A 758 10.20 -16.12 29.39
CA VAL A 758 9.09 -15.36 28.82
C VAL A 758 9.25 -15.23 27.30
N LEU A 759 8.14 -15.15 26.55
CA LEU A 759 8.17 -14.88 25.10
C LEU A 759 7.48 -13.54 24.79
N ILE A 760 8.25 -12.62 24.25
CA ILE A 760 7.84 -11.29 23.81
C ILE A 760 7.61 -11.35 22.28
N GLY A 761 6.36 -11.58 21.91
CA GLY A 761 5.93 -11.95 20.55
C GLY A 761 4.85 -13.05 20.58
N ASN A 762 4.61 -13.69 19.44
CA ASN A 762 3.80 -14.89 19.31
C ASN A 762 4.68 -16.13 19.06
N VAL A 763 4.14 -17.31 19.35
CA VAL A 763 4.73 -18.61 18.98
C VAL A 763 3.78 -19.39 18.07
N ASP A 764 4.32 -20.28 17.23
CA ASP A 764 3.52 -21.22 16.45
C ASP A 764 2.57 -22.05 17.35
N PRO A 765 1.24 -22.06 17.10
CA PRO A 765 0.29 -22.92 17.82
C PRO A 765 0.56 -24.43 17.74
N ALA A 766 1.50 -24.88 16.92
CA ALA A 766 2.04 -26.23 16.92
C ALA A 766 2.95 -26.54 18.13
N TYR A 767 3.66 -25.53 18.64
CA TYR A 767 4.73 -25.60 19.64
C TYR A 767 4.44 -24.67 20.83
N ILE A 768 3.25 -24.82 21.42
CA ILE A 768 2.83 -24.01 22.57
C ILE A 768 3.69 -24.40 23.79
N PRO A 769 4.45 -23.47 24.40
CA PRO A 769 5.28 -23.74 25.57
C PRO A 769 4.42 -24.07 26.81
N PRO A 770 5.02 -24.59 27.90
CA PRO A 770 4.27 -24.88 29.11
C PRO A 770 3.68 -23.61 29.77
N ALA A 771 2.71 -23.80 30.66
CA ALA A 771 1.91 -22.69 31.24
C ALA A 771 2.72 -21.76 32.17
N SER A 772 3.90 -22.21 32.58
CA SER A 772 4.96 -21.45 33.27
C SER A 772 5.60 -20.35 32.42
N VAL A 773 5.55 -20.46 31.08
CA VAL A 773 6.17 -19.52 30.14
C VAL A 773 5.11 -18.53 29.63
N PRO A 774 5.12 -17.24 30.05
CA PRO A 774 4.14 -16.28 29.56
C PRO A 774 4.43 -15.92 28.10
N VAL A 775 3.41 -15.94 27.26
CA VAL A 775 3.46 -15.43 25.87
C VAL A 775 2.75 -14.08 25.83
N HIS A 776 3.46 -13.02 25.44
CA HIS A 776 2.93 -11.66 25.46
C HIS A 776 1.95 -11.36 24.32
N GLY A 777 2.28 -11.77 23.10
CA GLY A 777 1.74 -11.20 21.86
C GLY A 777 2.71 -10.23 21.19
N ASP A 778 2.29 -9.64 20.07
CA ASP A 778 3.07 -8.65 19.30
C ASP A 778 3.49 -7.43 20.15
N TYR A 779 4.64 -6.81 19.84
CA TYR A 779 5.25 -5.67 20.59
C TYR A 779 5.78 -4.59 19.63
N GLU A 780 5.93 -3.36 20.13
CA GLU A 780 6.70 -2.29 19.49
C GLU A 780 8.04 -2.03 20.20
N ILE A 781 9.08 -1.60 19.47
CA ILE A 781 10.44 -1.38 20.02
C ILE A 781 10.43 -0.37 21.21
N ALA A 782 9.51 0.59 21.19
CA ALA A 782 9.35 1.56 22.27
C ALA A 782 8.81 0.97 23.59
N GLU A 783 8.18 -0.22 23.55
CA GLU A 783 7.60 -0.89 24.71
C GLU A 783 8.62 -1.78 25.46
N LEU A 784 9.79 -2.05 24.87
CA LEU A 784 10.82 -2.92 25.46
C LEU A 784 11.22 -2.56 26.91
N PRO A 785 11.33 -1.28 27.33
CA PRO A 785 11.61 -0.93 28.73
C PRO A 785 10.50 -1.35 29.69
N ASP A 786 9.23 -1.09 29.33
CA ASP A 786 8.07 -1.45 30.15
C ASP A 786 7.91 -2.98 30.22
N LEU A 787 8.21 -3.69 29.14
CA LEU A 787 8.21 -5.15 29.08
C LEU A 787 9.34 -5.74 29.95
N ALA A 788 10.55 -5.18 29.89
CA ALA A 788 11.67 -5.59 30.73
C ALA A 788 11.37 -5.41 32.22
N ALA A 789 10.89 -4.23 32.62
CA ALA A 789 10.49 -3.96 34.00
C ALA A 789 9.31 -4.83 34.47
N ARG A 790 8.34 -5.12 33.59
CA ARG A 790 7.14 -5.92 33.91
C ARG A 790 7.45 -7.40 34.13
N TYR A 791 8.37 -7.98 33.36
CA TYR A 791 8.71 -9.40 33.46
C TYR A 791 10.00 -9.67 34.25
N GLY A 792 10.76 -8.62 34.60
CA GLY A 792 12.06 -8.76 35.28
C GLY A 792 13.15 -9.29 34.35
N ILE A 793 13.11 -8.94 33.06
CA ILE A 793 14.00 -9.48 32.03
C ILE A 793 15.46 -9.15 32.38
N THR A 794 16.28 -10.20 32.51
CA THR A 794 17.73 -10.10 32.72
C THR A 794 18.51 -10.43 31.45
N ASP A 795 17.97 -11.28 30.58
CA ASP A 795 18.67 -11.87 29.42
C ASP A 795 17.73 -12.00 28.21
N TRP A 796 18.30 -12.04 27.01
CA TRP A 796 17.58 -12.37 25.78
C TRP A 796 18.02 -13.72 25.19
N LEU A 797 17.10 -14.40 24.52
CA LEU A 797 17.36 -15.60 23.73
C LEU A 797 16.79 -15.45 22.32
N ILE A 798 17.62 -15.71 21.31
CA ILE A 798 17.25 -15.83 19.91
C ILE A 798 17.46 -17.31 19.50
N PRO A 799 16.44 -18.18 19.66
CA PRO A 799 16.61 -19.63 19.56
C PRO A 799 16.58 -20.16 18.11
N SER A 800 16.94 -19.33 17.13
CA SER A 800 16.79 -19.63 15.70
C SER A 800 17.66 -20.79 15.25
N VAL A 801 17.04 -21.84 14.70
CA VAL A 801 17.69 -23.12 14.31
C VAL A 801 18.03 -23.22 12.81
N TRP A 802 17.77 -22.14 12.08
CA TRP A 802 18.21 -21.92 10.70
C TRP A 802 19.18 -20.73 10.66
N PRO A 803 20.13 -20.65 9.72
CA PRO A 803 20.89 -19.44 9.50
C PRO A 803 19.94 -18.34 9.01
N GLU A 804 19.83 -17.22 9.74
CA GLU A 804 19.11 -16.05 9.23
C GLU A 804 20.04 -15.22 8.33
N THR A 805 19.51 -14.72 7.23
CA THR A 805 20.20 -13.79 6.32
C THR A 805 20.59 -12.50 7.03
N PHE A 806 19.66 -11.97 7.82
CA PHE A 806 19.84 -10.93 8.84
C PHE A 806 18.72 -11.03 9.89
N SER A 807 19.06 -10.85 11.17
CA SER A 807 18.09 -10.94 12.28
C SER A 807 17.93 -9.59 12.99
N PHE A 808 16.83 -8.88 12.71
CA PHE A 808 16.49 -7.63 13.41
C PHE A 808 16.33 -7.84 14.91
N THR A 809 15.65 -8.91 15.34
CA THR A 809 15.43 -9.20 16.77
C THR A 809 16.73 -9.49 17.53
N THR A 810 17.77 -10.02 16.86
CA THR A 810 19.10 -10.15 17.46
C THR A 810 19.75 -8.80 17.71
N HIS A 811 19.69 -7.89 16.73
CA HIS A 811 20.27 -6.56 16.87
C HIS A 811 19.46 -5.68 17.84
N GLU A 812 18.14 -5.86 17.91
CA GLU A 812 17.27 -5.27 18.94
C GLU A 812 17.70 -5.74 20.34
N ALA A 813 17.79 -7.06 20.56
CA ALA A 813 18.23 -7.62 21.84
C ALA A 813 19.63 -7.11 22.24
N LEU A 814 20.60 -7.15 21.32
CA LEU A 814 21.98 -6.70 21.58
C LEU A 814 22.04 -5.21 21.94
N ALA A 815 21.27 -4.36 21.23
CA ALA A 815 21.23 -2.92 21.48
C ALA A 815 20.65 -2.55 22.87
N THR A 816 19.91 -3.44 23.53
CA THR A 816 19.47 -3.22 24.91
C THR A 816 20.62 -3.20 25.92
N GLY A 817 21.74 -3.88 25.63
CA GLY A 817 22.87 -4.05 26.55
C GLY A 817 22.73 -5.18 27.57
N LEU A 818 21.60 -5.90 27.61
CA LEU A 818 21.47 -7.15 28.38
C LEU A 818 22.20 -8.31 27.66
N PRO A 819 22.61 -9.39 28.36
CA PRO A 819 23.15 -10.60 27.72
C PRO A 819 22.22 -11.18 26.65
N VAL A 820 22.77 -11.64 25.53
CA VAL A 820 22.00 -12.20 24.40
C VAL A 820 22.57 -13.54 23.98
N TYR A 821 21.74 -14.58 24.09
CA TYR A 821 22.04 -15.94 23.67
C TYR A 821 21.52 -16.22 22.27
N ALA A 822 22.34 -16.81 21.41
CA ALA A 822 21.90 -17.34 20.12
C ALA A 822 22.78 -18.52 19.70
N PHE A 823 22.24 -19.41 18.86
CA PHE A 823 23.04 -20.48 18.24
C PHE A 823 24.08 -19.90 17.27
N ALA A 824 25.26 -20.51 17.23
CA ALA A 824 26.42 -20.09 16.44
C ALA A 824 26.29 -20.39 14.93
N ILE A 825 25.17 -20.00 14.33
CA ILE A 825 24.84 -20.15 12.90
C ILE A 825 24.23 -18.86 12.34
N GLY A 826 24.38 -18.60 11.04
CA GLY A 826 23.74 -17.46 10.38
C GLY A 826 24.25 -16.08 10.82
N ALA A 827 23.56 -15.04 10.35
CA ALA A 827 23.78 -13.67 10.80
C ALA A 827 23.54 -13.50 12.31
N GLN A 828 22.62 -14.25 12.91
CA GLN A 828 22.33 -14.14 14.34
C GLN A 828 23.51 -14.64 15.19
N GLY A 829 24.11 -15.78 14.82
CA GLY A 829 25.28 -16.32 15.50
C GLY A 829 26.49 -15.42 15.32
N ALA A 830 26.72 -14.91 14.10
CA ALA A 830 27.82 -13.99 13.82
C ALA A 830 27.67 -12.63 14.54
N ALA A 831 26.45 -12.08 14.65
CA ALA A 831 26.20 -10.84 15.39
C ALA A 831 26.41 -11.02 16.89
N VAL A 832 25.94 -12.13 17.47
CA VAL A 832 26.12 -12.45 18.89
C VAL A 832 27.58 -12.76 19.21
N ALA A 833 28.31 -13.49 18.36
CA ALA A 833 29.74 -13.77 18.56
C ALA A 833 30.65 -12.52 18.47
N ARG A 834 30.14 -11.40 17.91
CA ARG A 834 30.88 -10.13 17.73
C ARG A 834 30.60 -9.09 18.82
N ALA A 835 29.71 -9.34 19.78
CA ALA A 835 29.25 -8.35 20.74
C ALA A 835 29.64 -8.69 22.19
N ASP A 836 30.02 -7.68 22.98
CA ASP A 836 30.46 -7.84 24.38
C ASP A 836 29.41 -8.51 25.28
N ASN A 837 28.14 -8.19 25.04
CA ASN A 837 26.98 -8.79 25.71
C ASN A 837 26.44 -10.05 24.98
N GLY A 838 27.13 -10.56 23.97
CA GLY A 838 26.74 -11.76 23.27
C GLY A 838 27.22 -13.05 23.95
N ARG A 839 26.45 -14.13 23.75
CA ARG A 839 26.73 -15.51 24.19
C ARG A 839 26.38 -16.48 23.06
N ALA A 840 27.38 -16.82 22.24
CA ALA A 840 27.21 -17.77 21.13
C ALA A 840 27.17 -19.21 21.66
N VAL A 841 26.02 -19.87 21.52
CA VAL A 841 25.80 -21.26 21.92
C VAL A 841 26.19 -22.18 20.75
N PRO A 842 26.99 -23.25 20.95
CA PRO A 842 27.26 -24.23 19.91
C PRO A 842 25.96 -24.78 19.28
N PHE A 843 25.98 -25.01 17.97
CA PHE A 843 24.86 -25.59 17.25
C PHE A 843 25.22 -27.00 16.76
N ASP A 844 24.42 -27.98 17.16
CA ASP A 844 24.47 -29.35 16.64
C ASP A 844 23.08 -29.72 16.11
N ALA A 845 23.02 -30.09 14.84
CA ALA A 845 21.81 -30.42 14.11
C ALA A 845 21.13 -31.70 14.63
N ASP A 846 21.93 -32.62 15.20
CA ASP A 846 21.46 -33.91 15.73
C ASP A 846 21.54 -33.94 17.28
N GLY A 847 21.89 -32.80 17.89
CA GLY A 847 22.08 -32.60 19.34
C GLY A 847 20.81 -32.23 20.12
N THR A 848 20.99 -31.72 21.35
CA THR A 848 19.87 -31.41 22.27
C THR A 848 19.71 -29.92 22.55
N LEU A 849 19.56 -29.12 21.49
CA LEU A 849 19.59 -27.65 21.47
C LEU A 849 19.01 -26.91 22.70
N ALA A 850 17.88 -27.37 23.27
CA ALA A 850 17.28 -26.77 24.47
C ALA A 850 18.09 -26.99 25.77
N ARG A 851 18.81 -28.12 25.90
CA ARG A 851 19.76 -28.37 26.98
C ARG A 851 21.05 -27.58 26.80
N ASP A 852 21.46 -27.38 25.55
CA ASP A 852 22.72 -26.71 25.22
C ASP A 852 22.62 -25.21 25.57
N VAL A 853 21.44 -24.61 25.29
CA VAL A 853 21.06 -23.28 25.81
C VAL A 853 20.99 -23.26 27.34
N LEU A 854 20.42 -24.29 27.98
CA LEU A 854 20.36 -24.36 29.45
C LEU A 854 21.76 -24.47 30.10
N SER A 855 22.73 -25.15 29.47
CA SER A 855 24.12 -25.15 29.93
C SER A 855 24.71 -23.75 29.85
N ALA A 856 24.64 -23.11 28.67
CA ALA A 856 25.19 -21.77 28.47
C ALA A 856 24.61 -20.72 29.44
N LEU A 857 23.33 -20.86 29.81
CA LEU A 857 22.71 -20.06 30.87
C LEU A 857 23.30 -20.36 32.26
N ARG A 858 23.45 -21.64 32.63
CA ARG A 858 24.07 -22.03 33.91
C ARG A 858 25.52 -21.55 34.01
N ASP A 859 26.31 -21.70 32.96
CA ASP A 859 27.75 -21.40 32.97
C ASP A 859 28.03 -19.89 33.16
N ASP A 860 27.28 -19.01 32.48
CA ASP A 860 27.37 -17.54 32.65
C ASP A 860 26.82 -17.04 34.00
N SER A 861 26.13 -17.91 34.76
CA SER A 861 25.61 -17.55 36.10
C SER A 861 26.72 -17.44 37.17
N GLY A 862 27.93 -17.94 36.88
CA GLY A 862 29.06 -17.95 37.83
C GLY A 862 29.74 -16.60 38.08
N LEU A 863 29.53 -15.60 37.22
CA LEU A 863 30.33 -14.35 37.23
C LEU A 863 29.73 -13.19 38.04
N ALA A 864 28.53 -13.34 38.60
CA ALA A 864 27.90 -12.34 39.49
C ALA A 864 28.20 -12.57 41.00
N GLY A 865 29.06 -13.55 41.33
CA GLY A 865 29.12 -14.21 42.64
C GLY A 865 30.22 -13.80 43.62
N GLY A 866 31.05 -12.79 43.29
CA GLY A 866 31.93 -12.12 44.25
C GLY A 866 33.30 -12.77 44.55
N VAL A 867 34.34 -11.93 44.54
CA VAL A 867 35.59 -12.12 45.28
C VAL A 867 35.87 -10.80 46.00
N ARG A 868 36.04 -10.84 47.33
CA ARG A 868 36.74 -9.78 48.06
C ARG A 868 38.22 -10.16 48.12
N PRO A 869 39.16 -9.19 48.14
CA PRO A 869 40.53 -9.49 48.48
C PRO A 869 40.59 -9.87 49.97
N ASP A 870 41.12 -11.06 50.27
CA ASP A 870 41.71 -11.35 51.57
C ASP A 870 43.19 -11.00 51.50
N GLU A 871 43.70 -10.33 52.54
CA GLU A 871 45.11 -9.94 52.70
C GLU A 871 45.90 -11.05 53.43
N ASP A 872 47.22 -10.99 53.29
CA ASP A 872 48.26 -11.65 54.12
C ASP A 872 48.27 -13.20 54.29
N ALA A 873 49.11 -13.84 53.46
CA ALA A 873 50.05 -14.88 53.91
C ALA A 873 51.33 -14.82 53.05
N ASP A 874 52.50 -15.09 53.64
CA ASP A 874 53.80 -14.54 53.17
C ASP A 874 54.83 -15.62 52.71
N GLU A 875 55.95 -15.12 52.19
CA GLU A 875 57.30 -15.71 52.06
C GLU A 875 57.69 -16.68 50.92
N ASP A 876 58.64 -16.16 50.11
CA ASP A 876 59.92 -16.79 49.70
C ASP A 876 59.96 -17.81 48.52
N ARG A 877 60.28 -17.32 47.29
CA ARG A 877 61.67 -17.35 46.75
C ARG A 877 61.94 -16.65 45.40
N THR A 878 63.01 -15.86 45.39
CA THR A 878 64.05 -15.55 44.35
C THR A 878 63.95 -16.18 42.94
N THR A 879 64.39 -15.58 41.81
CA THR A 879 65.47 -14.55 41.57
C THR A 879 65.40 -13.91 40.15
N GLY A 880 66.07 -12.76 39.91
CA GLY A 880 66.39 -12.16 38.58
C GLY A 880 65.43 -11.03 38.15
N GLU A 881 65.82 -9.77 37.89
CA GLU A 881 66.85 -9.16 36.98
C GLU A 881 66.56 -9.32 35.47
N THR A 882 66.61 -8.29 34.60
CA THR A 882 66.80 -6.83 34.77
C THR A 882 66.28 -6.02 33.53
N ALA A 883 66.13 -4.69 33.71
CA ALA A 883 66.24 -3.63 32.68
C ALA A 883 65.10 -3.39 31.63
N ARG A 884 65.17 -2.20 30.99
CA ARG A 884 64.28 -1.62 29.97
C ARG A 884 65.12 -0.97 28.86
N ASP A 885 64.46 -0.56 27.76
CA ASP A 885 64.88 0.51 26.82
C ASP A 885 66.09 0.17 25.90
N THR A 886 66.30 0.74 24.70
CA THR A 886 65.71 1.88 23.95
C THR A 886 65.53 1.55 22.44
N GLY A 887 65.03 2.50 21.60
CA GLY A 887 64.89 2.40 20.13
C GLY A 887 66.21 2.56 19.33
N PRO A 888 66.29 3.25 18.15
CA PRO A 888 65.43 4.38 17.70
C PRO A 888 65.20 4.61 16.16
N MET A 889 64.40 5.64 15.78
CA MET A 889 64.43 6.47 14.53
C MET A 889 64.19 5.81 13.13
N THR A 890 63.84 6.47 11.99
CA THR A 890 63.11 7.71 11.50
C THR A 890 62.82 7.50 9.98
N ARG A 891 62.10 8.29 9.13
CA ARG A 891 61.47 9.65 9.11
C ARG A 891 59.94 9.49 8.74
N GLY A 892 59.11 10.37 8.15
CA GLY A 892 59.17 11.63 7.36
C GLY A 892 59.34 11.40 5.84
N SER A 893 58.90 12.25 4.88
CA SER A 893 58.20 13.58 4.88
C SER A 893 58.09 14.09 3.40
N VAL A 894 57.18 14.97 2.88
CA VAL A 894 56.00 15.73 3.39
C VAL A 894 55.18 16.38 2.21
N ARG A 895 53.85 16.54 2.36
CA ARG A 895 52.84 17.49 1.74
C ARG A 895 52.81 17.91 0.24
N ARG A 896 51.55 17.99 -0.26
CA ARG A 896 50.86 18.99 -1.14
C ARG A 896 51.63 20.11 -1.86
N ALA A 897 51.10 20.48 -3.03
CA ALA A 897 50.97 21.87 -3.51
C ALA A 897 49.49 22.13 -3.93
N ASP A 898 49.08 23.40 -4.08
CA ASP A 898 47.68 23.81 -4.29
C ASP A 898 47.45 24.50 -5.67
N ALA A 899 46.18 24.52 -6.09
CA ALA A 899 45.49 25.50 -6.96
C ALA A 899 46.05 25.90 -8.35
N SER A 900 45.23 25.66 -9.38
CA SER A 900 44.95 26.57 -10.51
C SER A 900 43.53 26.31 -11.01
#